data_AF-A0A316HWA2-F1
#
_entry.id   AF-A0A316HWA2-F1
#
_cell.length_a   1.000
_cell.length_b   1.000
_cell.length_c   1.000
_cell.angle_alpha   90.00
_cell.angle_beta   90.00
_cell.angle_gamma   90.00
#
_symmetry.space_group_name_H-M   'P 1'
#
loop_
_entity.id
_entity.type
_entity.pdbx_description
1 polymer ?
#
loop_
_entity_poly.entity_id
_entity_poly.type
_entity_poly.pdbx_seq_one_letter_code
_entity_poly.pdbx_strand_id
1 'polypeptide(L)'
;MVILARNRDSGGGDNGLTKHTIGNALVVYPVGNMTKTAQDLALTVTADTENDLVVVDLPASSPISMWESIAQVLPKRRRGVRLVIGGRSRETAALAGHWLAERLKRTVLVPDGQVVCGAGGSLFVHSGHGNSGWVRCTPGKPPKFDSKRFPKPSWESGIVQENFPTSARGLAEQLPSGIWIRPIGDNPQLRRQRQRLVETMPLQPEHITVVLGSPGGVPLGVDDVALMWRVLPENVRARVRFVQFGPMSVPRGELGQVLADALGREIVFYSGMPVGPAAAPEIFTVRDDGSLGWHAHAREMSYQPRLSDEEAPKVPSVVSHRAPVPGSQEISPGVYWYSVDAVVEVIQSGLLVRPLMATKSVDAIRSLPADPVTHNVMYDAEDDAELDRMRFLAEDLVHRLSNSVRTMSRVLSGRGVLREHAKPDFSPASAELFPGTTISGGIFQSGEQAPVASLFAPTERTVVIQAVGAPTVQAAAEPVAPDWTQPGRAGAEPATVQVAAGPEIAAPPAPPAADVLMSPPAPPSGPMAPPIMPSASVAAPVPHSAPMAPPVVSSAATAPPVAPSAPVAPPVLESSPAAFDAPVRPPGLGGGLEVPPIGTPAAESETPAPEPVAVPVPAPAIARLQPVPSPEATGLLPKRGIEDERAWLRRNLAGEFGVMSNSVARILSEHPGLQGALSNGSSEVITDAVAVQLYLTTRGKAVDDALRTGAVGPHVPFARCVVAGLSRLPSHRGPAVFTASLTPGQWDLYRNHKLFTEWGFLHALTAPAVESAGDVDVLVWSMTARRTRLLEGADGVLERVLFVPGTSFKVLEMTEPQTDGGRGRILLRELTSIEIDAEGRVDPNRISLDELALNSLRRQIEQWAESAPSVHLDSVSADRFGALPGLA
;
A
#
# COMPACT_ATOMS: atom_id res chain seq x y z
N MET A 1 27.17 27.32 16.54
CA MET A 1 26.49 28.26 17.45
C MET A 1 25.78 29.28 16.57
N VAL A 2 24.53 29.04 16.21
CA VAL A 2 23.73 29.88 15.31
C VAL A 2 22.57 30.44 16.12
N ILE A 3 22.40 31.75 16.03
CA ILE A 3 21.55 32.57 16.90
C ILE A 3 20.07 32.28 16.61
N LEU A 4 19.37 31.76 17.63
CA LEU A 4 17.92 31.58 17.68
C LEU A 4 17.21 32.94 17.62
N ALA A 5 16.80 33.37 16.44
CA ALA A 5 15.86 34.48 16.28
C ALA A 5 14.45 34.02 16.70
N ARG A 6 14.14 34.14 17.99
CA ARG A 6 12.78 34.01 18.55
C ARG A 6 11.94 35.20 18.08
N ASN A 7 11.21 35.08 16.97
CA ASN A 7 10.10 35.99 16.68
C ASN A 7 8.91 35.59 17.56
N ARG A 8 8.57 36.45 18.52
CA ARG A 8 7.55 36.24 19.56
C ARG A 8 6.22 36.83 19.11
N ASP A 9 5.50 36.14 18.22
CA ASP A 9 4.08 36.41 17.99
C ASP A 9 3.26 35.63 19.03
N SER A 10 3.24 36.12 20.27
CA SER A 10 2.42 35.59 21.36
C SER A 10 0.97 36.04 21.20
N GLY A 11 0.25 35.44 20.25
CA GLY A 11 -1.21 35.46 20.19
C GLY A 11 -1.77 34.27 20.97
N GLY A 12 -1.80 34.38 22.31
CA GLY A 12 -2.47 33.41 23.17
C GLY A 12 -3.98 33.55 23.02
N GLY A 13 -4.63 32.56 22.41
CA GLY A 13 -6.08 32.43 22.46
C GLY A 13 -6.49 31.74 23.76
N ASP A 14 -7.66 32.11 24.30
CA ASP A 14 -8.29 31.69 25.56
C ASP A 14 -8.45 30.16 25.80
N ASN A 15 -7.88 29.30 24.94
CA ASN A 15 -8.14 27.85 24.92
C ASN A 15 -6.89 26.97 25.21
N GLY A 16 -5.84 27.50 25.84
CA GLY A 16 -4.70 26.69 26.33
C GLY A 16 -3.75 26.12 25.26
N LEU A 17 -3.90 26.51 23.98
CA LEU A 17 -2.95 26.20 22.91
C LEU A 17 -2.04 27.39 22.59
N THR A 18 -0.80 27.11 22.22
CA THR A 18 0.15 28.09 21.70
C THR A 18 0.72 27.63 20.36
N LYS A 19 1.37 28.53 19.63
CA LYS A 19 2.05 28.23 18.37
C LYS A 19 3.45 28.82 18.32
N HIS A 20 4.36 28.10 17.68
CA HIS A 20 5.71 28.59 17.38
C HIS A 20 6.12 28.16 15.98
N THR A 21 6.71 29.09 15.22
CA THR A 21 7.38 28.73 13.96
C THR A 21 8.74 28.14 14.28
N ILE A 22 8.98 26.92 13.83
CA ILE A 22 10.22 26.18 14.03
C ILE A 22 10.63 25.60 12.68
N GLY A 23 11.83 25.94 12.20
CA GLY A 23 12.28 25.55 10.87
C GLY A 23 11.29 26.02 9.80
N ASN A 24 10.78 25.06 9.03
CA ASN A 24 9.85 25.32 7.93
C ASN A 24 8.37 25.14 8.29
N ALA A 25 8.05 24.81 9.55
CA ALA A 25 6.69 24.52 9.99
C ALA A 25 6.22 25.41 11.14
N LEU A 26 4.90 25.59 11.22
CA LEU A 26 4.24 26.11 12.41
C LEU A 26 3.86 24.94 13.33
N VAL A 27 4.40 24.91 14.55
CA VAL A 27 4.03 23.90 15.55
C VAL A 27 2.92 24.45 16.43
N VAL A 28 1.81 23.73 16.55
CA VAL A 28 0.68 24.06 17.43
C VAL A 28 0.60 23.00 18.52
N TYR A 29 0.64 23.42 19.78
CA TYR A 29 0.78 22.53 20.94
C TYR A 29 0.15 23.15 22.20
N PRO A 30 -0.20 22.36 23.24
CA PRO A 30 -0.69 22.88 24.51
C PRO A 30 0.40 23.68 25.23
N VAL A 31 0.04 24.79 25.85
CA VAL A 31 1.02 25.68 26.52
C VAL A 31 1.97 24.89 27.43
N GLY A 32 3.27 24.98 27.17
CA GLY A 32 4.33 24.32 27.93
C GLY A 32 4.64 22.86 27.56
N ASN A 33 3.88 22.24 26.64
CA ASN A 33 3.95 20.80 26.36
C ASN A 33 4.32 20.46 24.91
N MET A 34 5.31 21.14 24.31
CA MET A 34 5.82 20.74 23.01
C MET A 34 6.71 19.51 23.14
N THR A 35 6.40 18.46 22.40
CA THR A 35 7.20 17.24 22.34
C THR A 35 8.46 17.46 21.51
N LYS A 36 9.54 16.77 21.91
CA LYS A 36 10.80 16.77 21.14
C LYS A 36 10.57 16.24 19.73
N THR A 37 9.71 15.23 19.56
CA THR A 37 9.36 14.66 18.27
C THR A 37 8.72 15.69 17.33
N ALA A 38 7.78 16.51 17.82
CA ALA A 38 7.18 17.57 17.00
C ALA A 38 8.19 18.68 16.65
N GLN A 39 9.07 19.01 17.59
CA GLN A 39 10.16 19.97 17.35
C GLN A 39 11.16 19.47 16.29
N ASP A 40 11.63 18.23 16.42
CA ASP A 40 12.58 17.61 15.49
C ASP A 40 11.97 17.46 14.09
N LEU A 41 10.68 17.10 14.01
CA LEU A 41 9.93 17.05 12.76
C LEU A 41 9.84 18.43 12.10
N ALA A 42 9.49 19.48 12.85
CA ALA A 42 9.39 20.83 12.33
C ALA A 42 10.73 21.42 11.85
N LEU A 43 11.84 21.04 12.49
CA LEU A 43 13.19 21.43 12.09
C LEU A 43 13.66 20.73 10.80
N THR A 44 13.23 19.48 10.58
CA THR A 44 13.74 18.65 9.49
C THR A 44 12.87 18.70 8.23
N VAL A 45 11.57 18.94 8.38
CA VAL A 45 10.62 18.91 7.26
C VAL A 45 10.95 19.95 6.18
N THR A 46 10.76 19.55 4.93
CA THR A 46 10.98 20.43 3.78
C THR A 46 9.94 21.54 3.73
N ALA A 47 10.34 22.71 3.23
CA ALA A 47 9.43 23.82 3.02
C ALA A 47 8.35 23.48 1.98
N ASP A 48 7.09 23.68 2.35
CA ASP A 48 5.98 23.67 1.40
C ASP A 48 5.91 25.06 0.77
N THR A 49 5.91 25.14 -0.58
CA THR A 49 5.80 26.40 -1.34
C THR A 49 4.35 26.74 -1.70
N GLU A 50 3.41 25.80 -1.55
CA GLU A 50 1.98 26.00 -1.84
C GLU A 50 1.10 26.12 -0.59
N ASN A 51 1.51 25.54 0.54
CA ASN A 51 0.71 25.44 1.76
C ASN A 51 1.48 25.91 3.00
N ASP A 52 0.76 26.44 3.98
CA ASP A 52 1.30 26.63 5.32
C ASP A 52 1.43 25.25 5.99
N LEU A 53 2.67 24.83 6.23
CA LEU A 53 2.96 23.55 6.88
C LEU A 53 2.76 23.68 8.39
N VAL A 54 1.90 22.85 8.96
CA VAL A 54 1.50 22.93 10.37
C VAL A 54 1.66 21.56 11.02
N VAL A 55 2.49 21.48 12.05
CA VAL A 55 2.62 20.29 12.90
C VAL A 55 1.70 20.47 14.11
N VAL A 56 0.74 19.55 14.27
CA VAL A 56 -0.21 19.53 15.38
C VAL A 56 0.27 18.50 16.40
N ASP A 57 0.81 19.00 17.50
CA ASP A 57 1.37 18.20 18.59
C ASP A 57 0.35 18.11 19.73
N LEU A 58 -0.68 17.29 19.50
CA LEU A 58 -1.74 17.03 20.46
C LEU A 58 -1.73 15.55 20.84
N PRO A 59 -2.02 15.19 22.11
CA PRO A 59 -2.24 13.80 22.51
C PRO A 59 -3.27 13.11 21.61
N ALA A 60 -3.09 11.82 21.32
CA ALA A 60 -4.01 11.05 20.47
C ALA A 60 -5.47 11.08 20.95
N SER A 61 -5.67 11.08 22.27
CA SER A 61 -6.96 11.18 22.97
C SER A 61 -7.56 12.58 23.01
N SER A 62 -6.91 13.57 22.41
CA SER A 62 -7.38 14.95 22.43
C SER A 62 -8.79 15.06 21.83
N PRO A 63 -9.71 15.78 22.47
CA PRO A 63 -11.05 15.99 21.95
C PRO A 63 -11.01 16.77 20.63
N ILE A 64 -12.03 16.58 19.80
CA ILE A 64 -12.13 17.29 18.51
C ILE A 64 -12.38 18.79 18.71
N SER A 65 -12.96 19.22 19.85
CA SER A 65 -13.12 20.64 20.18
C SER A 65 -11.80 21.44 20.16
N MET A 66 -10.65 20.80 20.41
CA MET A 66 -9.34 21.46 20.25
C MET A 66 -9.05 21.91 18.81
N TRP A 67 -9.74 21.38 17.80
CA TRP A 67 -9.63 21.86 16.42
C TRP A 67 -10.17 23.28 16.24
N GLU A 68 -11.13 23.71 17.07
CA GLU A 68 -11.59 25.09 17.06
C GLU A 68 -10.52 26.05 17.56
N SER A 69 -9.84 25.67 18.64
CA SER A 69 -8.65 26.37 19.13
C SER A 69 -7.53 26.38 18.09
N ILE A 70 -7.29 25.27 17.39
CA ILE A 70 -6.33 25.23 16.27
C ILE A 70 -6.75 26.23 15.18
N ALA A 71 -8.01 26.22 14.74
CA ALA A 71 -8.50 27.11 13.68
C ALA A 71 -8.29 28.59 14.02
N GLN A 72 -8.46 28.98 15.29
CA GLN A 72 -8.23 30.34 15.76
C GLN A 72 -6.75 30.72 15.76
N VAL A 73 -5.86 29.78 16.08
CA VAL A 73 -4.42 30.00 16.21
C VAL A 73 -3.72 29.97 14.84
N LEU A 74 -4.29 29.33 13.83
CA LEU A 74 -3.70 29.23 12.50
C LEU A 74 -3.53 30.61 11.81
N PRO A 75 -2.51 30.78 10.94
CA PRO A 75 -2.28 32.04 10.23
C PRO A 75 -3.49 32.40 9.36
N LYS A 76 -3.99 33.63 9.45
CA LYS A 76 -5.11 34.12 8.62
C LYS A 76 -4.63 34.56 7.22
N ARG A 77 -4.13 33.62 6.42
CA ARG A 77 -3.65 33.84 5.03
C ARG A 77 -4.52 33.09 4.03
N ARG A 78 -4.43 33.42 2.72
CA ARG A 78 -5.22 32.74 1.66
C ARG A 78 -4.65 31.40 1.19
N ARG A 79 -3.42 31.08 1.58
CA ARG A 79 -2.65 29.90 1.15
C ARG A 79 -3.31 28.58 1.56
N GLY A 80 -2.98 27.41 1.02
CA GLY A 80 -3.47 26.16 1.61
C GLY A 80 -2.86 25.88 2.99
N VAL A 81 -3.28 24.82 3.68
CA VAL A 81 -2.68 24.34 4.94
C VAL A 81 -2.34 22.86 4.79
N ARG A 82 -1.11 22.44 5.11
CA ARG A 82 -0.74 21.02 5.21
C ARG A 82 -0.57 20.67 6.68
N LEU A 83 -1.47 19.85 7.21
CA LEU A 83 -1.46 19.40 8.60
C LEU A 83 -0.65 18.13 8.75
N VAL A 84 0.26 18.09 9.72
CA VAL A 84 0.93 16.87 10.17
C VAL A 84 0.46 16.59 11.59
N ILE A 85 -0.29 15.50 11.76
CA ILE A 85 -0.96 15.17 13.03
C ILE A 85 -0.32 13.89 13.58
N GLY A 86 0.31 13.97 14.75
CA GLY A 86 0.88 12.80 15.43
C GLY A 86 -0.19 11.92 16.09
N GLY A 87 -0.08 10.59 15.94
CA GLY A 87 -0.75 9.62 16.82
C GLY A 87 -2.27 9.49 16.74
N ARG A 88 -2.97 10.17 15.83
CA ARG A 88 -4.42 10.04 15.65
C ARG A 88 -4.79 8.99 14.60
N SER A 89 -5.98 8.40 14.74
CA SER A 89 -6.51 7.45 13.75
C SER A 89 -6.76 8.15 12.40
N ARG A 90 -6.65 7.35 11.33
CA ARG A 90 -6.88 7.75 9.92
C ARG A 90 -8.17 8.57 9.75
N GLU A 91 -9.27 8.08 10.32
CA GLU A 91 -10.60 8.66 10.17
C GLU A 91 -10.76 10.01 10.88
N THR A 92 -10.18 10.13 12.09
CA THR A 92 -10.22 11.38 12.86
C THR A 92 -9.43 12.49 12.19
N ALA A 93 -8.31 12.16 11.53
CA ALA A 93 -7.50 13.13 10.79
C ALA A 93 -8.23 13.69 9.56
N ALA A 94 -8.89 12.83 8.78
CA ALA A 94 -9.64 13.23 7.59
C ALA A 94 -10.84 14.15 7.92
N LEU A 95 -11.61 13.82 8.96
CA LEU A 95 -12.72 14.66 9.43
C LEU A 95 -12.24 16.03 9.91
N ALA A 96 -11.19 16.04 10.73
CA ALA A 96 -10.61 17.27 11.22
C ALA A 96 -10.15 18.18 10.08
N GLY A 97 -9.53 17.61 9.05
CA GLY A 97 -9.12 18.34 7.85
C GLY A 97 -10.30 18.94 7.09
N HIS A 98 -11.37 18.18 6.90
CA HIS A 98 -12.56 18.66 6.20
C HIS A 98 -13.27 19.76 6.98
N TRP A 99 -13.47 19.56 8.28
CA TRP A 99 -14.02 20.57 9.17
C TRP A 99 -13.18 21.86 9.17
N LEU A 100 -11.85 21.73 9.24
CA LEU A 100 -10.94 22.87 9.24
C LEU A 100 -10.98 23.61 7.88
N ALA A 101 -11.08 22.88 6.77
CA ALA A 101 -11.24 23.49 5.45
C ALA A 101 -12.52 24.34 5.40
N GLU A 102 -13.66 23.79 5.86
CA GLU A 102 -14.92 24.54 5.95
C GLU A 102 -14.82 25.79 6.81
N ARG A 103 -14.19 25.65 7.99
CA ARG A 103 -14.08 26.72 8.97
C ARG A 103 -13.15 27.84 8.52
N LEU A 104 -12.04 27.50 7.87
CA LEU A 104 -11.04 28.45 7.39
C LEU A 104 -11.36 29.00 6.00
N LYS A 105 -12.29 28.36 5.26
CA LYS A 105 -12.55 28.62 3.83
C LYS A 105 -11.27 28.54 2.99
N ARG A 106 -10.42 27.55 3.29
CA ARG A 106 -9.13 27.28 2.64
C ARG A 106 -8.98 25.79 2.37
N THR A 107 -8.16 25.42 1.39
CA THR A 107 -7.78 24.02 1.18
C THR A 107 -6.89 23.53 2.32
N VAL A 108 -7.21 22.34 2.85
CA VAL A 108 -6.44 21.66 3.90
C VAL A 108 -6.01 20.28 3.40
N LEU A 109 -4.72 19.99 3.46
CA LEU A 109 -4.16 18.67 3.22
C LEU A 109 -3.95 17.97 4.57
N VAL A 110 -4.54 16.79 4.74
CA VAL A 110 -4.43 15.96 5.94
C VAL A 110 -3.94 14.56 5.62
N PRO A 111 -3.23 13.90 6.54
CA PRO A 111 -2.78 12.54 6.34
C PRO A 111 -3.92 11.56 6.57
N ASP A 112 -4.11 10.66 5.61
CA ASP A 112 -5.01 9.51 5.66
C ASP A 112 -4.19 8.23 5.80
N GLY A 113 -3.42 8.14 6.89
CA GLY A 113 -2.46 7.09 7.17
C GLY A 113 -1.38 7.55 8.15
N GLN A 114 -0.39 6.70 8.43
CA GLN A 114 0.74 7.10 9.26
C GLN A 114 1.65 8.04 8.46
N VAL A 115 2.02 9.18 9.07
CA VAL A 115 3.03 10.07 8.52
C VAL A 115 4.42 9.55 8.89
N VAL A 116 5.24 9.34 7.88
CA VAL A 116 6.64 8.94 7.99
C VAL A 116 7.48 10.09 7.45
N CYS A 117 8.43 10.58 8.25
CA CYS A 117 9.43 11.53 7.78
C CYS A 117 10.56 10.75 7.10
N GLY A 118 10.79 11.02 5.82
CA GLY A 118 11.91 10.46 5.06
C GLY A 118 13.13 11.37 5.08
N ALA A 119 14.20 10.91 4.42
CA ALA A 119 15.41 11.70 4.21
C ALA A 119 15.10 13.07 3.57
N GLY A 120 15.90 14.08 3.94
CA GLY A 120 15.77 15.44 3.43
C GLY A 120 14.48 16.18 3.82
N GLY A 121 13.76 15.67 4.83
CA GLY A 121 12.53 16.30 5.31
C GLY A 121 11.29 16.00 4.48
N SER A 122 11.36 14.98 3.61
CA SER A 122 10.18 14.51 2.88
C SER A 122 9.16 13.89 3.84
N LEU A 123 7.88 13.98 3.51
CA LEU A 123 6.81 13.31 4.26
C LEU A 123 6.13 12.28 3.37
N PHE A 124 5.90 11.11 3.93
CA PHE A 124 5.25 9.99 3.26
C PHE A 124 4.08 9.50 4.11
N VAL A 125 2.89 9.41 3.52
CA VAL A 125 1.70 8.94 4.20
C VAL A 125 1.33 7.55 3.69
N HIS A 126 1.34 6.58 4.59
CA HIS A 126 1.07 5.18 4.24
C HIS A 126 0.48 4.41 5.43
N SER A 127 -0.42 3.46 5.13
CA SER A 127 -1.09 2.60 6.13
C SER A 127 -0.82 1.10 5.91
N GLY A 128 0.00 0.73 4.93
CA GLY A 128 0.21 -0.66 4.52
C GLY A 128 -0.97 -1.29 3.75
N HIS A 129 -2.13 -0.62 3.70
CA HIS A 129 -3.39 -1.18 3.15
C HIS A 129 -4.20 -0.13 2.41
N GLY A 130 -4.70 -0.50 1.24
CA GLY A 130 -5.55 0.34 0.39
C GLY A 130 -4.91 1.67 0.00
N ASN A 131 -5.73 2.53 -0.59
CA ASN A 131 -5.26 3.84 -1.05
C ASN A 131 -5.21 4.86 0.10
N SER A 132 -4.17 4.78 0.93
CA SER A 132 -3.80 5.79 1.94
C SER A 132 -2.83 6.83 1.38
N GLY A 133 -2.93 8.07 1.87
CA GLY A 133 -2.06 9.16 1.45
C GLY A 133 -2.48 10.50 2.04
N TRP A 134 -1.95 11.59 1.51
CA TRP A 134 -2.49 12.92 1.67
C TRP A 134 -3.89 13.01 1.05
N VAL A 135 -4.82 13.58 1.81
CA VAL A 135 -6.18 13.86 1.39
C VAL A 135 -6.38 15.37 1.37
N ARG A 136 -6.86 15.87 0.22
CA ARG A 136 -7.20 17.25 -0.03
C ARG A 136 -8.65 17.51 0.36
N CYS A 137 -8.84 18.29 1.41
CA CYS A 137 -10.11 18.82 1.85
C CYS A 137 -10.29 20.24 1.30
N THR A 138 -11.32 20.44 0.48
CA THR A 138 -11.67 21.76 -0.09
C THR A 138 -13.04 22.19 0.43
N PRO A 139 -13.24 23.47 0.79
CA PRO A 139 -14.55 23.94 1.22
C PRO A 139 -15.63 23.64 0.18
N GLY A 140 -16.76 23.14 0.65
CA GLY A 140 -17.95 22.77 -0.11
C GLY A 140 -17.81 21.50 -0.96
N LYS A 141 -16.68 20.78 -0.88
CA LYS A 141 -16.39 19.61 -1.72
C LYS A 141 -15.99 18.40 -0.87
N PRO A 142 -16.33 17.17 -1.30
CA PRO A 142 -15.89 15.97 -0.60
C PRO A 142 -14.37 15.85 -0.61
N PRO A 143 -13.75 15.29 0.45
CA PRO A 143 -12.32 15.01 0.50
C PRO A 143 -11.86 14.14 -0.68
N LYS A 144 -10.71 14.45 -1.27
CA LYS A 144 -10.13 13.68 -2.39
C LYS A 144 -8.70 13.26 -2.08
N PHE A 145 -8.33 12.05 -2.49
CA PHE A 145 -6.93 11.61 -2.48
C PHE A 145 -6.07 12.57 -3.32
N ASP A 146 -4.87 12.89 -2.83
CA ASP A 146 -3.97 13.86 -3.44
C ASP A 146 -2.64 13.24 -3.90
N SER A 147 -1.93 12.59 -2.97
CA SER A 147 -0.57 12.06 -3.13
C SER A 147 -0.23 11.16 -1.94
N LYS A 148 0.82 10.33 -2.01
CA LYS A 148 1.43 9.73 -0.81
C LYS A 148 2.62 10.54 -0.32
N ARG A 149 3.29 11.25 -1.21
CA ARG A 149 4.58 11.90 -0.96
C ARG A 149 4.46 13.41 -0.92
N PHE A 150 5.30 14.00 -0.09
CA PHE A 150 5.51 15.43 -0.03
C PHE A 150 7.02 15.73 0.09
N PRO A 151 7.59 16.59 -0.77
CA PRO A 151 6.99 17.14 -1.98
C PRO A 151 6.46 16.06 -2.93
N LYS A 152 5.44 16.39 -3.72
CA LYS A 152 4.86 15.44 -4.69
C LYS A 152 5.82 15.33 -5.88
N PRO A 153 6.46 14.17 -6.14
CA PRO A 153 7.35 14.02 -7.28
C PRO A 153 6.55 13.87 -8.57
N SER A 154 7.17 14.22 -9.70
CA SER A 154 6.51 14.25 -11.02
C SER A 154 6.12 12.85 -11.53
N TRP A 155 6.71 11.79 -10.98
CA TRP A 155 6.42 10.39 -11.32
C TRP A 155 5.28 9.75 -10.49
N GLU A 156 4.82 10.37 -9.40
CA GLU A 156 3.90 9.70 -8.46
C GLU A 156 2.54 9.36 -9.09
N SER A 157 1.97 10.23 -9.92
CA SER A 157 0.64 10.01 -10.50
C SER A 157 0.55 8.82 -11.45
N GLY A 158 1.68 8.31 -11.94
CA GLY A 158 1.72 7.18 -12.86
C GLY A 158 1.83 5.81 -12.18
N ILE A 159 2.24 5.73 -10.91
CA ILE A 159 2.55 4.43 -10.31
C ILE A 159 1.39 3.83 -9.53
N VAL A 160 1.41 2.50 -9.40
CA VAL A 160 0.57 1.77 -8.45
C VAL A 160 0.89 2.29 -7.05
N GLN A 161 -0.14 2.75 -6.34
CA GLN A 161 -0.03 3.40 -5.04
C GLN A 161 0.02 2.39 -3.88
N GLU A 162 -0.35 1.15 -4.14
CA GLU A 162 -0.45 0.10 -3.14
C GLU A 162 0.78 -0.81 -3.18
N ASN A 163 0.95 -1.59 -2.12
CA ASN A 163 1.91 -2.68 -2.14
C ASN A 163 1.29 -3.83 -2.92
N PHE A 164 2.07 -4.49 -3.77
CA PHE A 164 1.56 -5.61 -4.57
C PHE A 164 2.60 -6.73 -4.64
N PRO A 165 2.16 -8.00 -4.64
CA PRO A 165 3.08 -9.14 -4.79
C PRO A 165 3.70 -9.14 -6.20
N THR A 166 5.00 -9.40 -6.27
CA THR A 166 5.73 -9.59 -7.53
C THR A 166 5.93 -11.07 -7.87
N SER A 167 5.90 -11.94 -6.86
CA SER A 167 5.92 -13.40 -7.01
C SER A 167 5.44 -14.06 -5.71
N ALA A 168 5.56 -15.39 -5.62
CA ALA A 168 5.36 -16.12 -4.37
C ALA A 168 6.39 -15.76 -3.27
N ARG A 169 7.50 -15.10 -3.64
CA ARG A 169 8.57 -14.70 -2.71
C ARG A 169 8.78 -13.20 -2.63
N GLY A 170 8.37 -12.43 -3.63
CA GLY A 170 8.62 -10.99 -3.74
C GLY A 170 7.39 -10.11 -3.54
N LEU A 171 7.59 -8.95 -2.95
CA LEU A 171 6.62 -7.88 -2.75
C LEU A 171 7.23 -6.56 -3.22
N ALA A 172 6.50 -5.82 -4.07
CA ALA A 172 6.78 -4.42 -4.35
C ALA A 172 6.10 -3.55 -3.28
N GLU A 173 6.92 -2.98 -2.39
CA GLU A 173 6.49 -2.11 -1.31
C GLU A 173 6.77 -0.63 -1.61
N GLN A 174 5.84 0.26 -1.27
CA GLN A 174 6.02 1.70 -1.42
C GLN A 174 7.00 2.28 -0.40
N LEU A 175 7.95 3.07 -0.89
CA LEU A 175 8.86 3.90 -0.11
C LEU A 175 8.62 5.39 -0.34
N PRO A 176 9.04 6.27 0.59
CA PRO A 176 9.06 7.71 0.35
C PRO A 176 9.74 8.05 -0.97
N SER A 177 10.87 7.42 -1.25
CA SER A 177 11.75 7.75 -2.38
C SER A 177 11.60 6.83 -3.59
N GLY A 178 10.60 5.94 -3.59
CA GLY A 178 10.30 5.05 -4.72
C GLY A 178 9.64 3.74 -4.31
N ILE A 179 10.14 2.62 -4.82
CA ILE A 179 9.59 1.26 -4.63
C ILE A 179 10.71 0.33 -4.14
N TRP A 180 10.39 -0.57 -3.21
CA TRP A 180 11.28 -1.63 -2.75
C TRP A 180 10.74 -3.00 -3.13
N ILE A 181 11.44 -3.70 -4.00
CA ILE A 181 11.18 -5.10 -4.32
C ILE A 181 11.92 -5.95 -3.30
N ARG A 182 11.18 -6.54 -2.36
CA ARG A 182 11.73 -7.24 -1.20
C ARG A 182 11.07 -8.59 -0.96
N PRO A 183 11.69 -9.47 -0.16
CA PRO A 183 11.04 -10.71 0.24
C PRO A 183 9.70 -10.48 0.96
N ILE A 184 8.73 -11.35 0.70
CA ILE A 184 7.44 -11.42 1.41
C ILE A 184 7.68 -11.79 2.88
N GLY A 185 6.78 -11.32 3.73
CA GLY A 185 6.81 -11.52 5.17
C GLY A 185 7.02 -10.21 5.93
N ASP A 186 6.83 -10.27 7.24
CA ASP A 186 7.15 -9.19 8.15
C ASP A 186 8.02 -9.75 9.28
N ASN A 187 9.26 -9.26 9.36
CA ASN A 187 10.19 -9.64 10.41
C ASN A 187 10.98 -8.41 10.89
N PRO A 188 11.57 -8.46 12.10
CA PRO A 188 12.30 -7.32 12.66
C PRO A 188 13.47 -6.83 11.78
N GLN A 189 14.09 -7.71 11.01
CA GLN A 189 15.17 -7.34 10.10
C GLN A 189 14.64 -6.53 8.91
N LEU A 190 13.58 -6.99 8.23
CA LEU A 190 12.93 -6.25 7.15
C LEU A 190 12.44 -4.87 7.63
N ARG A 191 11.85 -4.77 8.83
CA ARG A 191 11.44 -3.49 9.40
C ARG A 191 12.62 -2.54 9.63
N ARG A 192 13.75 -3.03 10.15
CA ARG A 192 14.99 -2.24 10.29
C ARG A 192 15.54 -1.79 8.94
N GLN A 193 15.56 -2.67 7.95
CA GLN A 193 16.05 -2.33 6.61
C GLN A 193 15.14 -1.31 5.92
N ARG A 194 13.82 -1.45 6.07
CA ARG A 194 12.84 -0.46 5.61
C ARG A 194 13.09 0.90 6.23
N GLN A 195 13.27 0.95 7.56
CA GLN A 195 13.54 2.19 8.28
C GLN A 195 14.84 2.83 7.77
N ARG A 196 15.88 2.04 7.54
CA ARG A 196 17.14 2.53 6.96
C ARG A 196 16.94 3.18 5.59
N LEU A 197 16.18 2.53 4.70
CA LEU A 197 15.88 3.09 3.37
C LEU A 197 15.10 4.41 3.47
N VAL A 198 14.13 4.50 4.38
CA VAL A 198 13.36 5.72 4.65
C VAL A 198 14.26 6.87 5.14
N GLU A 199 15.18 6.58 6.07
CA GLU A 199 16.05 7.58 6.70
C GLU A 199 17.21 8.02 5.81
N THR A 200 17.65 7.14 4.90
CA THR A 200 18.88 7.35 4.12
C THR A 200 18.61 7.87 2.71
N MET A 201 17.60 7.32 2.03
CA MET A 201 17.37 7.54 0.61
C MET A 201 16.53 8.79 0.35
N PRO A 202 17.04 9.82 -0.36
CA PRO A 202 16.27 11.04 -0.59
C PRO A 202 15.19 10.88 -1.67
N LEU A 203 14.07 11.56 -1.47
CA LEU A 203 12.99 11.65 -2.44
C LEU A 203 13.39 12.60 -3.58
N GLN A 204 13.67 12.03 -4.76
CA GLN A 204 14.03 12.81 -5.94
C GLN A 204 12.78 13.20 -6.75
N PRO A 205 12.65 14.48 -7.17
CA PRO A 205 11.46 14.95 -7.90
C PRO A 205 11.25 14.26 -9.25
N GLU A 206 12.34 14.00 -9.99
CA GLU A 206 12.29 13.51 -11.37
C GLU A 206 12.57 12.02 -11.52
N HIS A 207 13.27 11.40 -10.56
CA HIS A 207 13.67 9.99 -10.64
C HIS A 207 12.97 9.16 -9.57
N ILE A 208 12.54 7.96 -9.97
CA ILE A 208 12.01 6.96 -9.03
C ILE A 208 13.09 5.92 -8.76
N THR A 209 13.43 5.72 -7.49
CA THR A 209 14.40 4.68 -7.11
C THR A 209 13.69 3.35 -6.89
N VAL A 210 14.11 2.30 -7.60
CA VAL A 210 13.66 0.92 -7.40
C VAL A 210 14.75 0.14 -6.68
N VAL A 211 14.50 -0.18 -5.42
CA VAL A 211 15.43 -0.90 -4.55
C VAL A 211 15.20 -2.40 -4.69
N LEU A 212 16.27 -3.16 -4.90
CA LEU A 212 16.21 -4.60 -5.19
C LEU A 212 16.80 -5.43 -4.04
N GLY A 213 16.00 -6.37 -3.52
CA GLY A 213 16.40 -7.31 -2.48
C GLY A 213 16.49 -6.66 -1.10
N SER A 214 16.82 -7.47 -0.09
CA SER A 214 17.05 -7.02 1.28
C SER A 214 18.29 -7.71 1.87
N PRO A 215 19.21 -6.98 2.52
CA PRO A 215 20.35 -7.58 3.23
C PRO A 215 19.93 -8.70 4.18
N GLY A 216 20.57 -9.87 4.05
CA GLY A 216 20.26 -11.09 4.80
C GLY A 216 18.89 -11.71 4.49
N GLY A 217 18.19 -11.24 3.45
CA GLY A 217 16.94 -11.83 2.96
C GLY A 217 17.20 -12.93 1.92
N VAL A 218 16.14 -13.65 1.55
CA VAL A 218 16.20 -14.63 0.46
C VAL A 218 16.44 -13.93 -0.90
N PRO A 219 17.25 -14.51 -1.81
CA PRO A 219 17.44 -13.95 -3.15
C PRO A 219 16.12 -13.88 -3.94
N LEU A 220 15.91 -12.76 -4.63
CA LEU A 220 14.74 -12.54 -5.51
C LEU A 220 15.11 -12.73 -6.99
N GLY A 221 14.12 -13.10 -7.80
CA GLY A 221 14.30 -13.34 -9.22
C GLY A 221 14.29 -12.07 -10.05
N VAL A 222 14.82 -12.16 -11.28
CA VAL A 222 14.70 -11.09 -12.29
C VAL A 222 13.24 -10.88 -12.70
N ASP A 223 12.42 -11.95 -12.66
CA ASP A 223 10.99 -11.91 -12.95
C ASP A 223 10.20 -11.00 -11.98
N ASP A 224 10.63 -10.89 -10.72
CA ASP A 224 10.01 -9.97 -9.75
C ASP A 224 10.12 -8.51 -10.24
N VAL A 225 11.26 -8.17 -10.84
CA VAL A 225 11.51 -6.84 -11.40
C VAL A 225 10.72 -6.66 -12.69
N ALA A 226 10.67 -7.69 -13.55
CA ALA A 226 9.91 -7.65 -14.79
C ALA A 226 8.40 -7.43 -14.55
N LEU A 227 7.82 -8.04 -13.50
CA LEU A 227 6.40 -7.83 -13.17
C LEU A 227 6.13 -6.37 -12.73
N MET A 228 6.96 -5.85 -11.84
CA MET A 228 6.91 -4.43 -11.44
C MET A 228 7.06 -3.52 -12.66
N TRP A 229 7.94 -3.88 -13.59
CA TRP A 229 8.19 -3.08 -14.78
C TRP A 229 6.98 -2.98 -15.70
N ARG A 230 6.25 -4.09 -15.86
CA ARG A 230 5.04 -4.16 -16.68
C ARG A 230 3.93 -3.23 -16.16
N VAL A 231 3.80 -3.06 -14.85
CA VAL A 231 2.77 -2.17 -14.26
C VAL A 231 3.15 -0.69 -14.28
N LEU A 232 4.42 -0.35 -14.52
CA LEU A 232 4.84 1.05 -14.65
C LEU A 232 4.45 1.63 -16.01
N PRO A 233 3.90 2.85 -16.06
CA PRO A 233 3.70 3.58 -17.32
C PRO A 233 5.01 3.92 -18.01
N GLU A 234 4.96 4.05 -19.34
CA GLU A 234 6.14 4.28 -20.17
C GLU A 234 6.89 5.58 -19.81
N ASN A 235 6.15 6.65 -19.47
CA ASN A 235 6.75 7.92 -19.04
C ASN A 235 7.49 7.82 -17.69
N VAL A 236 7.14 6.84 -16.85
CA VAL A 236 7.82 6.59 -15.56
C VAL A 236 9.01 5.66 -15.76
N ARG A 237 8.92 4.67 -16.65
CA ARG A 237 10.00 3.72 -16.94
C ARG A 237 11.32 4.40 -17.30
N ALA A 238 11.29 5.48 -18.10
CA ALA A 238 12.48 6.26 -18.46
C ALA A 238 13.16 6.96 -17.26
N ARG A 239 12.44 7.10 -16.14
CA ARG A 239 12.87 7.80 -14.92
C ARG A 239 13.31 6.84 -13.81
N VAL A 240 13.26 5.53 -14.06
CA VAL A 240 13.66 4.51 -13.09
C VAL A 240 15.17 4.53 -12.90
N ARG A 241 15.59 4.43 -11.65
CA ARG A 241 16.97 4.14 -11.24
C ARG A 241 16.96 2.94 -10.31
N PHE A 242 17.67 1.88 -10.67
CA PHE A 242 17.76 0.69 -9.83
C PHE A 242 18.88 0.82 -8.80
N VAL A 243 18.67 0.23 -7.61
CA VAL A 243 19.71 0.07 -6.58
C VAL A 243 19.67 -1.37 -6.12
N GLN A 244 20.79 -2.08 -6.22
CA GLN A 244 20.90 -3.38 -5.55
C GLN A 244 21.20 -3.18 -4.07
N PHE A 245 20.25 -3.56 -3.21
CA PHE A 245 20.36 -3.43 -1.77
C PHE A 245 20.56 -4.78 -1.07
N GLY A 246 20.09 -5.87 -1.66
CA GLY A 246 20.30 -7.23 -1.15
C GLY A 246 20.61 -8.25 -2.25
N PRO A 247 20.61 -9.55 -1.90
CA PRO A 247 20.89 -10.62 -2.84
C PRO A 247 19.76 -10.75 -3.87
N MET A 248 20.15 -11.08 -5.09
CA MET A 248 19.28 -11.44 -6.21
C MET A 248 19.71 -12.83 -6.70
N SER A 249 18.88 -13.49 -7.51
CA SER A 249 19.20 -14.80 -8.11
C SER A 249 20.39 -14.76 -9.06
N VAL A 250 20.83 -13.55 -9.43
CA VAL A 250 21.95 -13.27 -10.33
C VAL A 250 23.07 -12.58 -9.53
N PRO A 251 24.35 -12.89 -9.79
CA PRO A 251 25.47 -12.17 -9.20
C PRO A 251 25.40 -10.66 -9.42
N ARG A 252 25.86 -9.88 -8.44
CA ARG A 252 25.81 -8.40 -8.47
C ARG A 252 26.44 -7.79 -9.73
N GLY A 253 27.54 -8.36 -10.21
CA GLY A 253 28.25 -7.87 -11.39
C GLY A 253 27.47 -8.03 -12.70
N GLU A 254 26.58 -9.02 -12.76
CA GLU A 254 25.82 -9.38 -13.97
C GLU A 254 24.39 -8.82 -13.96
N LEU A 255 23.86 -8.50 -12.78
CA LEU A 255 22.46 -8.11 -12.57
C LEU A 255 22.01 -6.97 -13.51
N GLY A 256 22.86 -5.96 -13.73
CA GLY A 256 22.55 -4.84 -14.61
C GLY A 256 22.31 -5.27 -16.06
N GLN A 257 23.17 -6.14 -16.60
CA GLN A 257 23.02 -6.66 -17.95
C GLN A 257 21.81 -7.58 -18.07
N VAL A 258 21.67 -8.53 -17.14
CA VAL A 258 20.56 -9.49 -17.15
C VAL A 258 19.20 -8.79 -17.07
N LEU A 259 19.10 -7.70 -16.30
CA LEU A 259 17.88 -6.89 -16.26
C LEU A 259 17.66 -6.10 -17.55
N ALA A 260 18.71 -5.54 -18.17
CA ALA A 260 18.57 -4.83 -19.43
C ALA A 260 17.99 -5.78 -20.51
N ASP A 261 18.55 -6.99 -20.60
CA ASP A 261 18.09 -8.04 -21.51
C ASP A 261 16.65 -8.46 -21.21
N ALA A 262 16.34 -8.78 -19.94
CA ALA A 262 15.00 -9.23 -19.54
C ALA A 262 13.91 -8.16 -19.76
N LEU A 263 14.27 -6.88 -19.67
CA LEU A 263 13.35 -5.76 -19.90
C LEU A 263 13.36 -5.29 -21.37
N GLY A 264 14.29 -5.79 -22.19
CA GLY A 264 14.44 -5.45 -23.61
C GLY A 264 14.77 -3.99 -23.88
N ARG A 265 15.42 -3.29 -22.94
CA ARG A 265 15.69 -1.85 -23.04
C ARG A 265 16.85 -1.40 -22.19
N GLU A 266 17.35 -0.21 -22.50
CA GLU A 266 18.35 0.44 -21.66
C GLU A 266 17.77 0.74 -20.27
N ILE A 267 18.54 0.39 -19.25
CA ILE A 267 18.24 0.67 -17.85
C ILE A 267 19.42 1.36 -17.18
N VAL A 268 19.13 2.05 -16.08
CA VAL A 268 20.14 2.78 -15.31
C VAL A 268 20.13 2.31 -13.86
N PHE A 269 21.31 1.99 -13.36
CA PHE A 269 21.58 1.66 -11.96
C PHE A 269 22.30 2.82 -11.29
N TYR A 270 21.97 3.11 -10.04
CA TYR A 270 22.95 3.71 -9.16
C TYR A 270 24.00 2.66 -8.80
N SER A 271 25.27 3.05 -8.78
CA SER A 271 26.38 2.20 -8.34
C SER A 271 26.34 1.86 -6.84
N GLY A 272 25.41 2.47 -6.11
CA GLY A 272 25.20 2.28 -4.68
C GLY A 272 23.92 2.98 -4.19
N MET A 273 23.81 3.18 -2.89
CA MET A 273 22.69 3.87 -2.26
C MET A 273 22.85 5.39 -2.40
N PRO A 274 21.85 6.11 -2.93
CA PRO A 274 21.83 7.56 -2.87
C PRO A 274 21.54 8.05 -1.44
N VAL A 275 22.35 9.00 -0.96
CA VAL A 275 22.32 9.55 0.40
C VAL A 275 22.45 11.07 0.33
N GLY A 276 21.80 11.78 1.26
CA GLY A 276 21.95 13.23 1.40
C GLY A 276 20.87 14.02 0.65
N PRO A 277 21.19 15.20 0.09
CA PRO A 277 20.20 16.10 -0.51
C PRO A 277 19.53 15.50 -1.76
N ALA A 278 18.22 15.75 -1.93
CA ALA A 278 17.45 15.24 -3.07
C ALA A 278 17.91 15.76 -4.45
N ALA A 279 18.43 16.98 -4.53
CA ALA A 279 18.83 17.58 -5.80
C ALA A 279 20.14 17.00 -6.35
N ALA A 280 21.03 16.53 -5.46
CA ALA A 280 22.34 16.02 -5.82
C ALA A 280 22.79 14.99 -4.77
N PRO A 281 22.19 13.79 -4.78
CA PRO A 281 22.54 12.75 -3.81
C PRO A 281 23.98 12.29 -4.01
N GLU A 282 24.66 12.02 -2.91
CA GLU A 282 25.93 11.30 -2.90
C GLU A 282 25.66 9.80 -2.96
N ILE A 283 26.45 9.05 -3.75
CA ILE A 283 26.22 7.61 -3.94
C ILE A 283 27.26 6.82 -3.15
N PHE A 284 26.84 5.97 -2.23
CA PHE A 284 27.72 5.12 -1.44
C PHE A 284 27.49 3.66 -1.81
N THR A 285 28.56 2.89 -2.03
CA THR A 285 28.42 1.45 -2.28
C THR A 285 27.68 0.76 -1.12
N VAL A 286 27.00 -0.35 -1.40
CA VAL A 286 26.23 -1.09 -0.39
C VAL A 286 26.88 -2.44 -0.13
N ARG A 287 27.33 -2.68 1.09
CA ARG A 287 27.90 -3.97 1.53
C ARG A 287 26.81 -5.02 1.73
N ASP A 288 27.18 -6.29 1.86
CA ASP A 288 26.21 -7.40 1.94
C ASP A 288 25.33 -7.36 3.19
N ASP A 289 25.80 -6.71 4.26
CA ASP A 289 25.02 -6.44 5.48
C ASP A 289 24.09 -5.20 5.36
N GLY A 290 24.10 -4.54 4.20
CA GLY A 290 23.36 -3.31 3.91
C GLY A 290 24.02 -2.04 4.44
N SER A 291 25.21 -2.12 5.04
CA SER A 291 25.97 -0.95 5.45
C SER A 291 26.57 -0.21 4.25
N LEU A 292 26.79 1.09 4.43
CA LEU A 292 27.39 1.93 3.40
C LEU A 292 28.90 1.67 3.36
N GLY A 293 29.43 1.52 2.15
CA GLY A 293 30.85 1.41 1.85
C GLY A 293 31.47 2.76 1.49
N TRP A 294 32.27 2.77 0.44
CA TRP A 294 32.99 3.96 -0.02
C TRP A 294 32.12 4.85 -0.91
N HIS A 295 32.49 6.14 -1.00
CA HIS A 295 31.76 7.14 -1.79
C HIS A 295 32.09 6.98 -3.28
N ALA A 296 31.12 6.48 -4.07
CA ALA A 296 31.29 6.05 -5.44
C ALA A 296 31.63 7.20 -6.42
N HIS A 297 32.64 7.00 -7.28
CA HIS A 297 33.00 7.98 -8.32
C HIS A 297 32.06 7.89 -9.51
N ALA A 298 31.85 6.69 -10.07
CA ALA A 298 30.74 6.44 -10.98
C ALA A 298 29.46 6.44 -10.14
N ARG A 299 28.50 7.31 -10.47
CA ARG A 299 27.24 7.46 -9.72
C ARG A 299 26.13 6.64 -10.35
N GLU A 300 25.99 6.74 -11.66
CA GLU A 300 25.00 6.01 -12.44
C GLU A 300 25.67 5.23 -13.58
N MET A 301 25.23 3.99 -13.77
CA MET A 301 25.67 3.08 -14.82
C MET A 301 24.48 2.75 -15.72
N SER A 302 24.63 2.83 -17.04
CA SER A 302 23.64 2.31 -17.98
C SER A 302 24.08 0.99 -18.61
N TYR A 303 23.09 0.13 -18.82
CA TYR A 303 23.23 -1.18 -19.42
C TYR A 303 22.28 -1.26 -20.61
N GLN A 304 22.81 -1.63 -21.77
CA GLN A 304 22.03 -1.82 -22.99
C GLN A 304 21.66 -3.30 -23.15
N PRO A 305 20.45 -3.61 -23.63
CA PRO A 305 20.07 -4.99 -23.90
C PRO A 305 20.92 -5.55 -25.04
N ARG A 306 21.26 -6.83 -24.95
CA ARG A 306 21.80 -7.60 -26.08
C ARG A 306 20.71 -7.83 -27.13
N LEU A 307 21.10 -7.89 -28.40
CA LEU A 307 20.16 -8.22 -29.48
C LEU A 307 19.87 -9.72 -29.55
N SER A 308 20.82 -10.55 -29.10
CA SER A 308 20.68 -11.99 -28.95
C SER A 308 21.53 -12.51 -27.78
N ASP A 309 21.21 -13.69 -27.26
CA ASP A 309 21.96 -14.32 -26.16
C ASP A 309 23.41 -14.68 -26.54
N GLU A 310 23.70 -14.80 -27.84
CA GLU A 310 25.03 -15.10 -28.39
C GLU A 310 25.93 -13.85 -28.46
N GLU A 311 25.37 -12.64 -28.41
CA GLU A 311 26.13 -11.40 -28.44
C GLU A 311 26.82 -11.17 -27.08
N ALA A 312 28.08 -10.73 -27.10
CA ALA A 312 28.76 -10.33 -25.88
C ALA A 312 28.10 -9.06 -25.30
N PRO A 313 27.94 -8.96 -23.97
CA PRO A 313 27.47 -7.73 -23.33
C PRO A 313 28.31 -6.53 -23.76
N LYS A 314 27.64 -5.42 -24.07
CA LYS A 314 28.34 -4.14 -24.29
C LYS A 314 28.92 -3.65 -22.97
N VAL A 315 30.02 -2.90 -23.05
CA VAL A 315 30.62 -2.27 -21.88
C VAL A 315 29.60 -1.32 -21.23
N PRO A 316 29.31 -1.45 -19.92
CA PRO A 316 28.41 -0.54 -19.21
C PRO A 316 28.92 0.90 -19.28
N SER A 317 28.01 1.85 -19.50
CA SER A 317 28.38 3.26 -19.66
C SER A 317 28.18 4.05 -18.36
N VAL A 318 29.11 4.93 -18.02
CA VAL A 318 28.98 5.82 -16.85
C VAL A 318 28.13 7.03 -17.26
N VAL A 319 26.90 7.11 -16.75
CA VAL A 319 25.94 8.18 -17.09
C VAL A 319 26.23 9.45 -16.31
N SER A 320 26.52 9.30 -15.02
CA SER A 320 26.87 10.42 -14.14
C SER A 320 27.98 10.02 -13.18
N HIS A 321 28.80 11.00 -12.78
CA HIS A 321 30.00 10.73 -12.02
C HIS A 321 30.41 11.91 -11.12
N ARG A 322 31.37 11.66 -10.22
CA ARG A 322 32.05 12.64 -9.37
C ARG A 322 33.52 12.73 -9.77
N ALA A 323 34.03 13.95 -9.91
CA ALA A 323 35.44 14.20 -10.15
C ALA A 323 36.33 13.48 -9.10
N PRO A 324 37.42 12.80 -9.54
CA PRO A 324 38.33 12.10 -8.64
C PRO A 324 38.97 13.00 -7.59
N VAL A 325 39.45 14.17 -8.03
CA VAL A 325 40.08 15.19 -7.19
C VAL A 325 39.41 16.54 -7.48
N PRO A 326 39.06 17.34 -6.45
CA PRO A 326 38.47 18.65 -6.64
C PRO A 326 39.32 19.56 -7.54
N GLY A 327 38.68 20.22 -8.51
CA GLY A 327 39.35 21.14 -9.44
C GLY A 327 40.07 20.48 -10.62
N SER A 328 39.98 19.15 -10.77
CA SER A 328 40.53 18.46 -11.95
C SER A 328 39.82 18.88 -13.23
N GLN A 329 40.57 19.07 -14.31
CA GLN A 329 40.01 19.42 -15.61
C GLN A 329 39.50 18.17 -16.32
N GLU A 330 38.21 18.15 -16.65
CA GLU A 330 37.57 17.10 -17.44
C GLU A 330 37.86 17.31 -18.94
N ILE A 331 38.29 16.26 -19.62
CA ILE A 331 38.61 16.24 -21.06
C ILE A 331 37.41 15.75 -21.86
N SER A 332 36.79 14.68 -21.36
CA SER A 332 35.58 14.05 -21.88
C SER A 332 34.81 13.46 -20.69
N PRO A 333 33.51 13.17 -20.82
CA PRO A 333 32.69 12.63 -19.73
C PRO A 333 33.41 11.52 -18.93
N GLY A 334 33.72 11.78 -17.68
CA GLY A 334 34.36 10.83 -16.76
C GLY A 334 35.89 10.69 -16.90
N VAL A 335 36.55 11.43 -17.79
CA VAL A 335 38.00 11.38 -18.03
C VAL A 335 38.64 12.72 -17.71
N TYR A 336 39.60 12.70 -16.79
CA TYR A 336 40.22 13.89 -16.22
C TYR A 336 41.72 13.94 -16.52
N TRP A 337 42.22 15.13 -16.86
CA TRP A 337 43.66 15.38 -16.92
C TRP A 337 44.27 15.23 -15.52
N TYR A 338 45.34 14.43 -15.42
CA TYR A 338 46.07 14.24 -14.17
C TYR A 338 47.51 14.73 -14.23
N SER A 339 48.22 14.40 -15.32
CA SER A 339 49.57 14.87 -15.61
C SER A 339 49.78 14.92 -17.12
N VAL A 340 50.88 15.48 -17.63
CA VAL A 340 51.10 15.68 -19.09
C VAL A 340 50.97 14.40 -19.92
N ASP A 341 51.27 13.24 -19.32
CA ASP A 341 51.28 11.93 -19.94
C ASP A 341 50.13 11.00 -19.48
N ALA A 342 49.25 11.45 -18.57
CA ALA A 342 48.25 10.57 -17.95
C ALA A 342 46.89 11.21 -17.73
N VAL A 343 45.86 10.38 -17.89
CA VAL A 343 44.47 10.68 -17.55
C VAL A 343 43.97 9.76 -16.45
N VAL A 344 43.01 10.25 -15.67
CA VAL A 344 42.24 9.46 -14.70
C VAL A 344 40.82 9.31 -15.23
N GLU A 345 40.42 8.08 -15.49
CA GLU A 345 39.09 7.72 -15.96
C GLU A 345 38.27 7.12 -14.82
N VAL A 346 37.03 7.57 -14.70
CA VAL A 346 36.04 7.02 -13.76
C VAL A 346 35.38 5.81 -14.42
N ILE A 347 35.48 4.65 -13.77
CA ILE A 347 34.92 3.38 -14.24
C ILE A 347 34.01 2.76 -13.16
N GLN A 348 33.27 1.70 -13.53
CA GLN A 348 32.36 1.02 -12.59
C GLN A 348 33.08 0.56 -11.32
N SER A 349 34.28 -0.02 -11.45
CA SER A 349 35.04 -0.59 -10.33
C SER A 349 35.88 0.42 -9.52
N GLY A 350 35.88 1.71 -9.89
CA GLY A 350 36.66 2.76 -9.22
C GLY A 350 37.29 3.74 -10.21
N LEU A 351 38.61 3.85 -10.18
CA LEU A 351 39.40 4.78 -11.01
C LEU A 351 40.42 4.01 -11.86
N LEU A 352 40.66 4.46 -13.08
CA LEU A 352 41.69 3.95 -13.97
C LEU A 352 42.68 5.06 -14.36
N VAL A 353 43.95 4.86 -14.05
CA VAL A 353 45.06 5.71 -14.49
C VAL A 353 45.66 5.08 -15.74
N ARG A 354 45.67 5.84 -16.85
CA ARG A 354 46.17 5.36 -18.13
C ARG A 354 46.79 6.48 -18.97
N PRO A 355 47.60 6.16 -19.99
CA PRO A 355 48.02 7.13 -21.00
C PRO A 355 46.83 7.77 -21.71
N LEU A 356 47.09 8.89 -22.41
CA LEU A 356 46.07 9.58 -23.22
C LEU A 356 45.43 8.66 -24.26
N MET A 357 46.24 7.85 -24.93
CA MET A 357 45.76 6.84 -25.87
C MET A 357 45.26 5.62 -25.10
N ALA A 358 44.06 5.17 -25.45
CA ALA A 358 43.44 4.02 -24.82
C ALA A 358 44.22 2.73 -25.13
N THR A 359 44.36 1.87 -24.13
CA THR A 359 45.01 0.56 -24.25
C THR A 359 44.04 -0.48 -24.82
N LYS A 360 44.56 -1.62 -25.30
CA LYS A 360 43.75 -2.73 -25.80
C LYS A 360 42.87 -3.38 -24.72
N SER A 361 43.29 -3.28 -23.46
CA SER A 361 42.58 -3.87 -22.32
C SER A 361 41.55 -2.95 -21.68
N VAL A 362 41.44 -1.69 -22.15
CA VAL A 362 40.61 -0.67 -21.50
C VAL A 362 39.14 -1.08 -21.34
N ASP A 363 38.55 -1.69 -22.38
CA ASP A 363 37.13 -2.07 -22.37
C ASP A 363 36.85 -3.24 -21.43
N ALA A 364 37.78 -4.18 -21.34
CA ALA A 364 37.71 -5.26 -20.35
C ALA A 364 37.81 -4.70 -18.92
N ILE A 365 38.70 -3.74 -18.67
CA ILE A 365 38.83 -3.08 -17.36
C ILE A 365 37.55 -2.29 -17.01
N ARG A 366 36.96 -1.58 -17.97
CA ARG A 366 35.69 -0.83 -17.79
C ARG A 366 34.53 -1.74 -17.39
N SER A 367 34.53 -2.99 -17.86
CA SER A 367 33.49 -3.98 -17.55
C SER A 367 33.61 -4.60 -16.15
N LEU A 368 34.72 -4.40 -15.44
CA LEU A 368 34.92 -4.98 -14.12
C LEU A 368 33.91 -4.45 -13.09
N PRO A 369 33.27 -5.34 -12.30
CA PRO A 369 32.28 -4.93 -11.32
C PRO A 369 32.89 -4.20 -10.12
N ALA A 370 32.07 -3.36 -9.48
CA ALA A 370 32.46 -2.67 -8.26
C ALA A 370 32.46 -3.62 -7.06
N ASP A 371 33.56 -3.62 -6.31
CA ASP A 371 33.60 -4.21 -4.98
C ASP A 371 32.98 -3.21 -3.98
N PRO A 372 31.95 -3.59 -3.21
CA PRO A 372 31.32 -2.68 -2.27
C PRO A 372 32.19 -2.32 -1.05
N VAL A 373 33.22 -3.12 -0.75
CA VAL A 373 34.12 -2.95 0.40
C VAL A 373 35.39 -2.22 -0.01
N THR A 374 35.99 -2.58 -1.15
CA THR A 374 37.27 -2.02 -1.61
C THR A 374 37.11 -1.07 -2.79
N HIS A 375 37.79 0.08 -2.75
CA HIS A 375 37.87 1.02 -3.86
C HIS A 375 39.13 0.72 -4.68
N ASN A 376 38.96 0.35 -5.96
CA ASN A 376 40.10 0.02 -6.82
C ASN A 376 40.60 1.26 -7.57
N VAL A 377 41.89 1.55 -7.44
CA VAL A 377 42.61 2.48 -8.32
C VAL A 377 43.50 1.65 -9.21
N MET A 378 43.06 1.45 -10.44
CA MET A 378 43.76 0.61 -11.41
C MET A 378 44.72 1.45 -12.24
N TYR A 379 45.80 0.84 -12.71
CA TYR A 379 46.67 1.42 -13.72
C TYR A 379 46.88 0.47 -14.89
N ASP A 380 46.97 1.02 -16.10
CA ASP A 380 47.20 0.25 -17.33
C ASP A 380 48.01 1.04 -18.36
N ALA A 381 48.88 0.35 -19.08
CA ALA A 381 49.67 0.86 -20.19
C ALA A 381 50.11 -0.32 -21.09
N GLU A 382 50.52 -0.04 -22.32
CA GLU A 382 51.01 -1.09 -23.24
C GLU A 382 52.46 -1.48 -22.93
N ASP A 383 53.31 -0.48 -22.67
CA ASP A 383 54.76 -0.64 -22.44
C ASP A 383 55.10 -0.66 -20.94
N ASP A 384 56.09 -1.47 -20.54
CA ASP A 384 56.47 -1.65 -19.12
C ASP A 384 56.95 -0.35 -18.45
N ALA A 385 57.67 0.50 -19.19
CA ALA A 385 58.14 1.79 -18.66
C ALA A 385 56.99 2.77 -18.39
N GLU A 386 56.00 2.83 -19.29
CA GLU A 386 54.78 3.60 -19.08
C GLU A 386 53.93 2.99 -17.96
N LEU A 387 53.91 1.67 -17.84
CA LEU A 387 53.16 0.96 -16.80
C LEU A 387 53.70 1.30 -15.40
N ASP A 388 55.02 1.29 -15.21
CA ASP A 388 55.65 1.73 -13.96
C ASP A 388 55.36 3.21 -13.65
N ARG A 389 55.33 4.05 -14.69
CA ARG A 389 54.94 5.47 -14.57
C ARG A 389 53.48 5.62 -14.15
N MET A 390 52.55 4.88 -14.75
CA MET A 390 51.12 4.91 -14.39
C MET A 390 50.89 4.37 -12.97
N ARG A 391 51.65 3.34 -12.54
CA ARG A 391 51.60 2.84 -11.14
C ARG A 391 51.95 3.96 -10.16
N PHE A 392 53.06 4.65 -10.39
CA PHE A 392 53.49 5.76 -9.53
C PHE A 392 52.43 6.87 -9.46
N LEU A 393 51.83 7.23 -10.60
CA LEU A 393 50.77 8.23 -10.65
C LEU A 393 49.48 7.78 -9.93
N ALA A 394 49.15 6.48 -10.00
CA ALA A 394 48.03 5.90 -9.27
C ALA A 394 48.24 5.92 -7.74
N GLU A 395 49.47 5.65 -7.28
CA GLU A 395 49.84 5.79 -5.86
C GLU A 395 49.73 7.24 -5.38
N ASP A 396 50.25 8.21 -6.16
CA ASP A 396 50.10 9.64 -5.88
C ASP A 396 48.63 10.06 -5.84
N LEU A 397 47.80 9.56 -6.76
CA LEU A 397 46.37 9.85 -6.82
C LEU A 397 45.65 9.43 -5.54
N VAL A 398 45.94 8.23 -5.01
CA VAL A 398 45.35 7.75 -3.74
C VAL A 398 45.63 8.73 -2.60
N HIS A 399 46.84 9.30 -2.53
CA HIS A 399 47.19 10.30 -1.53
C HIS A 399 46.46 11.64 -1.69
N ARG A 400 45.80 11.89 -2.81
CA ARG A 400 44.99 13.10 -3.08
C ARG A 400 43.49 12.87 -2.87
N LEU A 401 43.03 11.62 -2.82
CA LEU A 401 41.61 11.29 -2.57
C LEU A 401 41.16 11.74 -1.18
N SER A 402 39.86 11.97 -1.01
CA SER A 402 39.26 12.29 0.29
C SER A 402 39.50 11.16 1.30
N ASN A 403 39.57 11.49 2.59
CA ASN A 403 39.78 10.50 3.65
C ASN A 403 38.72 9.37 3.65
N SER A 404 37.48 9.68 3.25
CA SER A 404 36.39 8.70 3.17
C SER A 404 36.60 7.58 2.14
N VAL A 405 37.41 7.81 1.10
CA VAL A 405 37.69 6.83 0.04
C VAL A 405 39.12 6.32 0.14
N ARG A 406 40.07 7.18 0.50
CA ARG A 406 41.50 6.88 0.63
C ARG A 406 41.78 5.66 1.49
N THR A 407 41.14 5.54 2.65
CA THR A 407 41.37 4.44 3.59
C THR A 407 40.88 3.08 3.09
N MET A 408 40.01 3.06 2.07
CA MET A 408 39.47 1.85 1.45
C MET A 408 40.08 1.59 0.06
N SER A 409 41.04 2.44 -0.37
CA SER A 409 41.62 2.39 -1.71
C SER A 409 42.79 1.41 -1.78
N ARG A 410 42.88 0.66 -2.88
CA ARG A 410 44.05 -0.15 -3.24
C ARG A 410 44.48 0.11 -4.68
N VAL A 411 45.79 0.13 -4.91
CA VAL A 411 46.38 0.32 -6.23
C VAL A 411 46.65 -1.05 -6.87
N LEU A 412 46.15 -1.27 -8.08
CA LEU A 412 46.24 -2.58 -8.77
C LEU A 412 46.58 -2.41 -10.25
N SER A 413 47.28 -3.39 -10.82
CA SER A 413 47.42 -3.47 -12.29
C SER A 413 46.10 -3.92 -12.91
N GLY A 414 45.57 -3.17 -13.88
CA GLY A 414 44.33 -3.54 -14.58
C GLY A 414 44.41 -4.92 -15.22
N ARG A 415 45.53 -5.23 -15.89
CA ARG A 415 45.82 -6.57 -16.46
C ARG A 415 45.91 -7.65 -15.39
N GLY A 416 46.43 -7.33 -14.21
CA GLY A 416 46.48 -8.25 -13.06
C GLY A 416 45.09 -8.65 -12.59
N VAL A 417 44.21 -7.64 -12.39
CA VAL A 417 42.82 -7.87 -11.96
C VAL A 417 42.04 -8.68 -12.99
N LEU A 418 42.21 -8.39 -14.28
CA LEU A 418 41.58 -9.17 -15.35
C LEU A 418 41.97 -10.66 -15.31
N ARG A 419 43.24 -10.98 -15.02
CA ARG A 419 43.69 -12.38 -14.89
C ARG A 419 43.12 -13.06 -13.65
N GLU A 420 42.91 -12.33 -12.56
CA GLU A 420 42.26 -12.87 -11.37
C GLU A 420 40.77 -13.12 -11.64
N HIS A 421 40.09 -12.18 -12.30
CA HIS A 421 38.67 -12.29 -12.63
C HIS A 421 38.38 -13.37 -13.69
N ALA A 422 39.35 -13.68 -14.56
CA ALA A 422 39.22 -14.74 -15.56
C ALA A 422 39.45 -16.16 -14.99
N LYS A 423 39.90 -16.30 -13.73
CA LYS A 423 39.97 -17.62 -13.08
C LYS A 423 38.58 -18.02 -12.61
N PRO A 424 38.04 -19.18 -13.03
CA PRO A 424 36.74 -19.63 -12.53
C PRO A 424 36.84 -19.90 -11.02
N ASP A 425 35.93 -19.30 -10.24
CA ASP A 425 35.71 -19.61 -8.83
C ASP A 425 35.15 -21.03 -8.71
N PHE A 426 36.04 -22.03 -8.61
CA PHE A 426 35.66 -23.34 -8.09
C PHE A 426 35.56 -23.25 -6.56
N SER A 427 34.38 -22.89 -6.05
CA SER A 427 34.03 -23.10 -4.65
C SER A 427 33.44 -24.51 -4.47
N PRO A 428 33.96 -25.39 -3.58
CA PRO A 428 33.46 -26.76 -3.44
C PRO A 428 32.11 -26.88 -2.69
N ALA A 429 31.40 -25.78 -2.43
CA ALA A 429 30.27 -25.75 -1.50
C ALA A 429 28.88 -25.85 -2.16
N SER A 430 28.76 -26.38 -3.38
CA SER A 430 27.47 -26.52 -4.06
C SER A 430 27.23 -27.91 -4.69
N ALA A 431 28.04 -28.90 -4.37
CA ALA A 431 27.92 -30.26 -4.88
C ALA A 431 27.39 -31.26 -3.84
N GLU A 432 26.36 -30.89 -3.07
CA GLU A 432 25.49 -31.89 -2.42
C GLU A 432 24.04 -31.38 -2.44
N LEU A 433 23.27 -31.85 -3.42
CA LEU A 433 21.84 -32.18 -3.31
C LEU A 433 21.34 -32.74 -4.66
N PHE A 434 20.98 -34.03 -4.62
CA PHE A 434 20.27 -34.87 -5.61
C PHE A 434 21.07 -35.53 -6.75
N PRO A 435 21.33 -36.87 -6.67
CA PRO A 435 21.69 -37.67 -7.82
C PRO A 435 20.44 -38.10 -8.59
N GLY A 436 20.45 -38.01 -9.91
CA GLY A 436 19.36 -38.53 -10.73
C GLY A 436 19.53 -38.36 -12.24
N THR A 437 20.16 -39.36 -12.85
CA THR A 437 20.05 -39.75 -14.27
C THR A 437 21.09 -39.19 -15.25
N THR A 438 22.22 -39.90 -15.35
CA THR A 438 23.08 -39.91 -16.55
C THR A 438 22.61 -41.01 -17.49
N ILE A 439 22.43 -40.71 -18.78
CA ILE A 439 22.46 -41.72 -19.85
C ILE A 439 23.88 -41.78 -20.44
N SER A 440 24.53 -42.89 -20.12
CA SER A 440 25.54 -43.68 -20.85
C SER A 440 26.50 -43.05 -21.88
N GLY A 441 27.78 -43.37 -21.65
CA GLY A 441 28.71 -43.78 -22.71
C GLY A 441 30.16 -43.92 -22.24
N GLY A 442 30.65 -45.16 -22.05
CA GLY A 442 32.08 -45.47 -22.30
C GLY A 442 33.01 -45.91 -21.16
N ILE A 443 32.81 -47.12 -20.61
CA ILE A 443 33.80 -48.20 -20.35
C ILE A 443 35.28 -47.83 -19.99
N PHE A 444 35.72 -48.12 -18.75
CA PHE A 444 36.69 -49.19 -18.34
C PHE A 444 37.27 -48.98 -16.92
N GLN A 445 36.85 -49.87 -16.01
CA GLN A 445 37.58 -50.66 -15.01
C GLN A 445 38.70 -50.12 -14.08
N SER A 446 38.42 -50.34 -12.79
CA SER A 446 39.23 -51.04 -11.77
C SER A 446 40.21 -50.26 -10.89
N GLY A 447 39.99 -50.35 -9.56
CA GLY A 447 41.03 -50.12 -8.56
C GLY A 447 40.58 -49.77 -7.14
N GLU A 448 40.22 -50.79 -6.37
CA GLU A 448 40.35 -50.92 -4.90
C GLU A 448 39.48 -50.13 -3.89
N GLN A 449 39.02 -50.88 -2.88
CA GLN A 449 38.10 -50.51 -1.81
C GLN A 449 38.80 -50.25 -0.46
N ALA A 450 38.15 -49.38 0.35
CA ALA A 450 37.92 -49.44 1.82
C ALA A 450 39.07 -49.06 2.80
N PRO A 451 38.79 -48.69 4.09
CA PRO A 451 37.52 -48.74 4.85
C PRO A 451 37.09 -47.43 5.60
N VAL A 452 35.78 -47.15 5.74
CA VAL A 452 34.83 -47.35 6.89
C VAL A 452 35.03 -46.42 8.12
N ALA A 453 34.01 -45.61 8.44
CA ALA A 453 33.28 -45.63 9.74
C ALA A 453 32.13 -44.59 9.79
N SER A 454 30.88 -45.08 9.71
CA SER A 454 29.65 -44.38 10.11
C SER A 454 29.32 -44.70 11.57
N LEU A 455 28.70 -43.75 12.30
CA LEU A 455 27.79 -44.09 13.40
C LEU A 455 26.63 -43.06 13.55
N PHE A 456 25.43 -43.59 13.25
CA PHE A 456 24.08 -43.36 13.82
C PHE A 456 23.24 -42.09 13.57
N ALA A 457 22.06 -42.37 12.99
CA ALA A 457 20.81 -41.59 12.98
C ALA A 457 19.66 -42.48 13.53
N PRO A 458 18.51 -41.90 13.95
CA PRO A 458 17.25 -42.65 14.04
C PRO A 458 16.12 -42.05 13.18
N THR A 459 15.68 -42.86 12.22
CA THR A 459 14.31 -43.32 11.89
C THR A 459 13.09 -42.38 11.96
N GLU A 460 12.49 -42.10 10.80
CA GLU A 460 11.03 -41.91 10.65
C GLU A 460 10.45 -42.87 9.59
N ARG A 461 9.21 -43.28 9.83
CA ARG A 461 8.47 -44.33 9.11
C ARG A 461 7.69 -43.75 7.93
N THR A 462 7.93 -44.27 6.73
CA THR A 462 7.14 -43.99 5.52
C THR A 462 6.09 -45.08 5.31
N VAL A 463 4.83 -44.71 5.18
CA VAL A 463 3.74 -45.57 4.67
C VAL A 463 3.42 -45.13 3.24
N VAL A 464 3.38 -46.12 2.34
CA VAL A 464 3.13 -46.01 0.90
C VAL A 464 1.62 -46.08 0.62
N ILE A 465 1.11 -45.19 -0.23
CA ILE A 465 -0.14 -45.41 -1.00
C ILE A 465 0.10 -45.03 -2.47
N GLN A 466 -0.24 -45.96 -3.36
CA GLN A 466 0.00 -45.98 -4.80
C GLN A 466 -0.82 -44.96 -5.60
N ALA A 467 -0.23 -44.44 -6.68
CA ALA A 467 -0.95 -43.74 -7.75
C ALA A 467 -1.52 -44.75 -8.77
N VAL A 468 -2.82 -44.64 -9.05
CA VAL A 468 -3.50 -45.38 -10.13
C VAL A 468 -3.40 -44.58 -11.43
N GLY A 469 -3.00 -45.25 -12.50
CA GLY A 469 -2.71 -44.66 -13.81
C GLY A 469 -3.95 -44.13 -14.55
N ALA A 470 -3.74 -43.04 -15.27
CA ALA A 470 -4.68 -42.50 -16.26
C ALA A 470 -4.57 -43.28 -17.59
N PRO A 471 -5.67 -43.45 -18.35
CA PRO A 471 -5.64 -44.15 -19.62
C PRO A 471 -5.11 -43.27 -20.75
N THR A 472 -4.35 -43.90 -21.63
CA THR A 472 -3.82 -43.37 -22.90
C THR A 472 -4.94 -43.24 -23.94
N VAL A 473 -5.05 -42.11 -24.63
CA VAL A 473 -5.80 -41.98 -25.89
C VAL A 473 -4.89 -41.40 -26.97
N GLN A 474 -4.92 -42.05 -28.14
CA GLN A 474 -4.09 -41.84 -29.32
C GLN A 474 -4.24 -40.47 -29.98
N ALA A 475 -3.13 -40.01 -30.55
CA ALA A 475 -3.04 -38.87 -31.46
C ALA A 475 -3.60 -39.21 -32.86
N ALA A 476 -4.45 -38.34 -33.39
CA ALA A 476 -4.63 -38.12 -34.83
C ALA A 476 -5.29 -36.74 -35.09
N ALA A 477 -4.74 -36.04 -36.09
CA ALA A 477 -5.20 -34.82 -36.78
C ALA A 477 -4.94 -33.44 -36.11
N GLU A 478 -4.28 -32.57 -36.90
CA GLU A 478 -3.95 -31.17 -36.62
C GLU A 478 -5.19 -30.30 -36.33
N PRO A 479 -5.11 -29.32 -35.40
CA PRO A 479 -6.13 -28.28 -35.29
C PRO A 479 -5.77 -27.06 -36.14
N VAL A 480 -6.69 -26.76 -37.07
CA VAL A 480 -6.81 -25.51 -37.82
C VAL A 480 -7.00 -24.32 -36.87
N ALA A 481 -6.27 -23.23 -37.11
CA ALA A 481 -6.38 -21.98 -36.38
C ALA A 481 -7.74 -21.28 -36.63
N PRO A 482 -8.42 -20.76 -35.60
CA PRO A 482 -9.56 -19.87 -35.81
C PRO A 482 -9.08 -18.47 -36.19
N ASP A 483 -9.50 -18.09 -37.39
CA ASP A 483 -9.40 -16.78 -38.03
C ASP A 483 -10.37 -15.78 -37.37
N TRP A 484 -9.87 -14.64 -36.90
CA TRP A 484 -10.71 -13.53 -36.43
C TRP A 484 -10.99 -12.60 -37.62
N THR A 485 -12.06 -12.91 -38.35
CA THR A 485 -12.60 -12.04 -39.39
C THR A 485 -13.47 -10.92 -38.78
N GLN A 486 -13.16 -9.69 -39.17
CA GLN A 486 -13.94 -8.47 -38.91
C GLN A 486 -15.35 -8.57 -39.55
N PRO A 487 -16.38 -7.92 -38.96
CA PRO A 487 -17.64 -7.73 -39.65
C PRO A 487 -17.47 -6.77 -40.84
N GLY A 488 -17.73 -7.29 -42.04
CA GLY A 488 -17.60 -6.61 -43.32
C GLY A 488 -18.55 -5.42 -43.50
N ARG A 489 -17.96 -4.32 -43.94
CA ARG A 489 -18.59 -3.13 -44.51
C ARG A 489 -19.03 -3.45 -45.94
N ALA A 490 -20.33 -3.54 -46.19
CA ALA A 490 -20.86 -3.63 -47.55
C ALA A 490 -20.67 -2.29 -48.26
N GLY A 491 -19.98 -2.32 -49.40
CA GLY A 491 -19.81 -1.18 -50.29
C GLY A 491 -21.07 -0.95 -51.13
N ALA A 492 -21.54 0.29 -51.15
CA ALA A 492 -22.29 0.85 -52.26
C ALA A 492 -21.59 2.16 -52.64
N GLU A 493 -21.10 2.21 -53.89
CA GLU A 493 -20.64 3.45 -54.53
C GLU A 493 -21.73 4.52 -54.50
N PRO A 494 -21.36 5.80 -54.37
CA PRO A 494 -22.19 6.85 -54.93
C PRO A 494 -21.45 7.69 -55.97
N ALA A 495 -22.16 7.85 -57.08
CA ALA A 495 -21.91 8.81 -58.13
C ALA A 495 -21.94 10.27 -57.64
N THR A 496 -21.21 11.11 -58.37
CA THR A 496 -21.22 12.57 -58.36
C THR A 496 -22.61 13.17 -58.59
N VAL A 497 -23.07 14.07 -57.69
CA VAL A 497 -23.91 15.25 -58.02
C VAL A 497 -23.62 16.39 -57.02
N GLN A 498 -23.45 17.61 -57.55
CA GLN A 498 -23.20 18.88 -56.85
C GLN A 498 -24.46 19.45 -56.16
N VAL A 499 -24.31 20.11 -55.00
CA VAL A 499 -25.18 21.23 -54.55
C VAL A 499 -24.36 22.25 -53.72
N ALA A 500 -24.77 23.52 -53.77
CA ALA A 500 -24.01 24.76 -53.66
C ALA A 500 -23.87 25.44 -52.26
N ALA A 501 -22.79 26.22 -52.16
CA ALA A 501 -22.45 27.47 -51.43
C ALA A 501 -23.23 28.03 -50.19
N GLY A 502 -22.45 28.28 -49.12
CA GLY A 502 -22.33 29.56 -48.37
C GLY A 502 -22.87 29.63 -46.91
N PRO A 503 -22.34 30.49 -45.99
CA PRO A 503 -21.12 31.31 -46.02
C PRO A 503 -20.11 31.05 -44.88
N GLU A 504 -18.91 31.59 -45.11
CA GLU A 504 -17.68 31.55 -44.33
C GLU A 504 -17.67 32.58 -43.17
N ILE A 505 -17.19 32.19 -41.98
CA ILE A 505 -16.84 33.11 -40.87
C ILE A 505 -15.37 32.89 -40.50
N ALA A 506 -14.63 34.01 -40.51
CA ALA A 506 -13.18 34.12 -40.49
C ALA A 506 -12.51 33.81 -39.14
N ALA A 507 -11.25 33.35 -39.25
CA ALA A 507 -10.31 33.16 -38.14
C ALA A 507 -9.74 34.51 -37.61
N PRO A 508 -9.42 34.62 -36.31
CA PRO A 508 -8.79 35.82 -35.75
C PRO A 508 -7.28 35.90 -36.05
N PRO A 509 -6.72 37.13 -36.18
CA PRO A 509 -5.36 37.36 -36.68
C PRO A 509 -4.27 37.35 -35.59
N ALA A 510 -3.04 37.07 -36.01
CA ALA A 510 -1.81 37.21 -35.21
C ALA A 510 -1.44 38.69 -35.00
N PRO A 511 -0.87 39.08 -33.85
CA PRO A 511 -0.39 40.44 -33.63
C PRO A 511 1.00 40.70 -34.28
N PRO A 512 1.29 41.95 -34.70
CA PRO A 512 2.49 42.32 -35.45
C PRO A 512 3.70 42.66 -34.55
N ALA A 513 4.88 42.56 -35.14
CA ALA A 513 6.15 43.04 -34.58
C ALA A 513 6.31 44.57 -34.77
N ALA A 514 6.88 45.25 -33.77
CA ALA A 514 7.52 46.56 -33.93
C ALA A 514 8.66 46.75 -32.89
N ASP A 515 9.85 46.88 -33.46
CA ASP A 515 11.12 47.51 -33.08
C ASP A 515 11.40 48.19 -31.72
N VAL A 516 12.66 47.94 -31.29
CA VAL A 516 13.65 48.81 -30.61
C VAL A 516 13.37 49.26 -29.18
N LEU A 517 14.11 48.67 -28.22
CA LEU A 517 14.83 49.38 -27.13
C LEU A 517 15.76 48.42 -26.35
N MET A 518 17.06 48.69 -26.47
CA MET A 518 18.20 48.42 -25.58
C MET A 518 18.34 47.07 -24.84
N SER A 519 19.41 46.37 -25.20
CA SER A 519 20.08 45.32 -24.43
C SER A 519 20.50 45.81 -23.03
N PRO A 520 20.32 45.01 -21.95
CA PRO A 520 20.98 45.25 -20.68
C PRO A 520 22.47 44.82 -20.75
N PRO A 521 23.39 45.54 -20.09
CA PRO A 521 24.83 45.34 -20.25
C PRO A 521 25.35 44.12 -19.48
N ALA A 522 26.38 43.49 -20.05
CA ALA A 522 27.23 42.51 -19.38
C ALA A 522 27.99 43.16 -18.19
N PRO A 523 28.19 42.45 -17.06
CA PRO A 523 29.07 42.93 -16.01
C PRO A 523 30.55 42.74 -16.40
N PRO A 524 31.43 43.72 -16.11
CA PRO A 524 32.83 43.70 -16.53
C PRO A 524 33.70 42.79 -15.65
N SER A 525 34.76 42.27 -16.27
CA SER A 525 35.82 41.50 -15.62
C SER A 525 36.82 42.38 -14.87
N GLY A 526 36.93 42.15 -13.55
CA GLY A 526 38.11 42.34 -12.68
C GLY A 526 38.53 43.76 -12.28
N PRO A 527 39.52 43.95 -11.38
CA PRO A 527 40.01 43.10 -10.27
C PRO A 527 40.04 43.88 -8.93
N MET A 528 39.95 43.21 -7.77
CA MET A 528 40.63 43.63 -6.52
C MET A 528 40.30 42.70 -5.35
N ALA A 529 41.36 42.09 -4.81
CA ALA A 529 41.35 41.49 -3.49
C ALA A 529 41.27 42.57 -2.39
N PRO A 530 40.66 42.24 -1.24
CA PRO A 530 41.06 42.81 0.05
C PRO A 530 41.52 41.70 1.03
N PRO A 531 42.15 42.06 2.15
CA PRO A 531 43.40 41.46 2.58
C PRO A 531 43.27 40.21 3.45
N ILE A 532 44.30 39.37 3.34
CA ILE A 532 44.72 38.36 4.32
C ILE A 532 45.25 39.06 5.56
N MET A 533 44.76 38.68 6.74
CA MET A 533 45.37 38.88 8.08
C MET A 533 44.77 37.81 9.02
N PRO A 534 45.49 37.33 10.06
CA PRO A 534 46.27 36.09 9.97
C PRO A 534 45.77 34.97 10.89
N SER A 535 46.30 33.76 10.62
CA SER A 535 46.34 32.63 11.54
C SER A 535 46.80 33.02 12.94
N ALA A 536 46.05 32.61 13.96
CA ALA A 536 46.62 32.31 15.27
C ALA A 536 46.76 30.79 15.37
N SER A 537 48.01 30.35 15.38
CA SER A 537 48.44 28.98 15.62
C SER A 537 48.76 28.78 17.10
N VAL A 538 48.61 27.53 17.55
CA VAL A 538 49.19 26.89 18.73
C VAL A 538 48.57 27.20 20.10
N ALA A 539 47.84 26.22 20.62
CA ALA A 539 48.17 25.58 21.91
C ALA A 539 47.72 24.11 21.89
N ALA A 540 48.68 23.20 21.99
CA ALA A 540 48.49 21.77 22.28
C ALA A 540 49.12 21.46 23.66
N PRO A 541 49.10 20.19 24.12
CA PRO A 541 48.19 19.56 25.10
C PRO A 541 48.82 19.53 26.52
N VAL A 542 48.26 19.01 27.63
CA VAL A 542 47.84 17.65 28.09
C VAL A 542 47.49 17.81 29.61
N PRO A 543 47.11 16.81 30.45
CA PRO A 543 46.47 15.50 30.25
C PRO A 543 45.32 15.15 31.25
N HIS A 544 44.55 14.12 30.88
CA HIS A 544 43.98 13.03 31.71
C HIS A 544 43.18 13.32 33.00
N SER A 545 41.92 12.85 32.99
CA SER A 545 41.33 12.10 34.11
C SER A 545 40.41 11.01 33.58
N ALA A 546 40.51 9.83 34.19
CA ALA A 546 40.06 8.52 33.74
C ALA A 546 38.54 8.27 33.97
N PRO A 547 38.00 7.07 33.61
CA PRO A 547 36.61 6.89 33.21
C PRO A 547 35.66 6.63 34.39
N MET A 548 34.43 7.14 34.28
CA MET A 548 33.31 6.72 35.13
C MET A 548 32.55 5.56 34.47
N ALA A 549 32.39 4.50 35.25
CA ALA A 549 31.78 3.21 34.92
C ALA A 549 30.32 3.32 34.42
N PRO A 550 29.84 2.32 33.65
CA PRO A 550 28.44 2.27 33.19
C PRO A 550 27.47 2.07 34.36
N PRO A 551 26.24 2.60 34.28
CA PRO A 551 25.23 2.33 35.29
C PRO A 551 24.80 0.86 35.23
N VAL A 552 24.88 0.24 36.41
CA VAL A 552 24.43 -1.12 36.73
C VAL A 552 22.92 -1.24 36.48
N VAL A 553 22.55 -2.29 35.76
CA VAL A 553 21.17 -2.71 35.53
C VAL A 553 20.64 -3.31 36.84
N SER A 554 19.75 -2.59 37.54
CA SER A 554 19.00 -3.18 38.65
C SER A 554 17.86 -4.03 38.07
N SER A 555 18.08 -5.34 38.10
CA SER A 555 17.05 -6.37 37.97
C SER A 555 16.09 -6.27 39.15
N ALA A 556 14.78 -6.15 38.89
CA ALA A 556 13.73 -6.16 39.90
C ALA A 556 12.75 -7.32 39.65
N ALA A 557 12.79 -8.27 40.59
CA ALA A 557 11.69 -9.03 41.17
C ALA A 557 10.79 -9.88 40.25
N THR A 558 11.21 -11.15 40.16
CA THR A 558 10.42 -12.36 39.91
C THR A 558 9.16 -12.43 40.78
N ALA A 559 8.00 -12.62 40.16
CA ALA A 559 6.75 -13.04 40.80
C ALA A 559 6.74 -14.58 41.01
N PRO A 560 6.08 -15.10 42.06
CA PRO A 560 6.13 -16.53 42.41
C PRO A 560 5.38 -17.42 41.41
N PRO A 561 5.80 -18.69 41.24
CA PRO A 561 5.19 -19.62 40.30
C PRO A 561 3.82 -20.11 40.80
N VAL A 562 2.78 -19.94 39.96
CA VAL A 562 1.49 -20.61 40.14
C VAL A 562 1.63 -22.05 39.65
N ALA A 563 1.28 -22.99 40.54
CA ALA A 563 1.34 -24.42 40.30
C ALA A 563 0.37 -24.89 39.19
N PRO A 564 0.71 -25.94 38.43
CA PRO A 564 -0.14 -26.48 37.37
C PRO A 564 -1.34 -27.25 37.97
N SER A 565 -2.55 -26.83 37.64
CA SER A 565 -3.77 -27.62 37.88
C SER A 565 -3.90 -28.72 36.82
N ALA A 566 -4.18 -29.93 37.29
CA ALA A 566 -4.33 -31.15 36.51
C ALA A 566 -5.52 -31.08 35.53
N PRO A 567 -5.48 -31.85 34.43
CA PRO A 567 -6.52 -31.85 33.40
C PRO A 567 -7.79 -32.55 33.89
N VAL A 568 -8.93 -31.84 33.84
CA VAL A 568 -10.26 -32.43 33.98
C VAL A 568 -10.74 -32.88 32.60
N ALA A 569 -11.05 -34.16 32.47
CA ALA A 569 -11.56 -34.79 31.26
C ALA A 569 -12.93 -34.22 30.84
N PRO A 570 -13.22 -34.08 29.54
CA PRO A 570 -14.50 -33.59 29.05
C PRO A 570 -15.60 -34.67 29.18
N PRO A 571 -16.85 -34.31 29.52
CA PRO A 571 -17.98 -35.22 29.39
C PRO A 571 -18.34 -35.41 27.91
N VAL A 572 -18.47 -36.67 27.52
CA VAL A 572 -19.02 -37.10 26.22
C VAL A 572 -20.52 -36.83 26.22
N LEU A 573 -20.98 -36.01 25.28
CA LEU A 573 -22.40 -35.83 24.95
C LEU A 573 -22.58 -36.10 23.47
N GLU A 574 -23.17 -37.25 23.16
CA GLU A 574 -23.61 -37.66 21.84
C GLU A 574 -24.58 -36.61 21.27
N SER A 575 -24.20 -36.03 20.12
CA SER A 575 -25.00 -35.05 19.39
C SER A 575 -25.48 -35.69 18.09
N SER A 576 -26.77 -36.02 18.05
CA SER A 576 -27.47 -36.50 16.86
C SER A 576 -27.72 -35.33 15.89
N PRO A 577 -27.48 -35.47 14.57
CA PRO A 577 -27.68 -34.37 13.62
C PRO A 577 -29.16 -34.24 13.24
N ALA A 578 -29.81 -33.17 13.68
CA ALA A 578 -31.08 -32.72 13.12
C ALA A 578 -30.80 -31.97 11.81
N ALA A 579 -30.96 -32.67 10.69
CA ALA A 579 -30.95 -32.11 9.35
C ALA A 579 -32.24 -31.31 9.10
N PHE A 580 -32.09 -30.08 8.63
CA PHE A 580 -33.16 -29.36 7.95
C PHE A 580 -33.09 -29.71 6.46
N ASP A 581 -33.99 -30.57 5.99
CA ASP A 581 -34.46 -30.53 4.61
C ASP A 581 -35.85 -31.19 4.53
N ALA A 582 -36.83 -30.40 4.08
CA ALA A 582 -38.15 -30.88 3.69
C ALA A 582 -38.09 -31.33 2.22
N PRO A 583 -38.58 -32.53 1.86
CA PRO A 583 -38.34 -33.09 0.53
C PRO A 583 -39.31 -32.54 -0.53
N VAL A 584 -38.75 -32.04 -1.64
CA VAL A 584 -39.42 -31.89 -2.93
C VAL A 584 -39.09 -33.10 -3.79
N ARG A 585 -40.10 -33.85 -4.22
CA ARG A 585 -39.97 -35.09 -5.01
C ARG A 585 -40.01 -34.79 -6.51
N PRO A 586 -39.08 -35.29 -7.34
CA PRO A 586 -39.22 -35.34 -8.79
C PRO A 586 -39.83 -36.67 -9.29
N PRO A 587 -40.39 -36.71 -10.52
CA PRO A 587 -41.18 -37.84 -11.02
C PRO A 587 -40.39 -38.84 -11.89
N GLY A 588 -40.74 -40.12 -11.74
CA GLY A 588 -41.14 -40.99 -12.86
C GLY A 588 -40.14 -42.00 -13.45
N LEU A 589 -40.73 -43.12 -13.93
CA LEU A 589 -40.21 -44.24 -14.73
C LEU A 589 -39.69 -45.43 -13.90
N GLY A 590 -40.21 -46.66 -14.02
CA GLY A 590 -41.21 -47.24 -14.91
C GLY A 590 -41.08 -48.76 -14.77
N GLY A 591 -42.20 -49.48 -14.79
CA GLY A 591 -42.20 -50.94 -14.68
C GLY A 591 -43.63 -51.46 -14.61
N GLY A 592 -44.25 -51.58 -15.78
CA GLY A 592 -45.61 -52.03 -15.94
C GLY A 592 -45.76 -53.55 -16.03
N LEU A 593 -47.01 -53.89 -16.33
CA LEU A 593 -47.63 -55.18 -16.68
C LEU A 593 -48.28 -55.91 -15.48
N GLU A 594 -49.50 -56.45 -15.50
CA GLU A 594 -50.75 -56.38 -16.31
C GLU A 594 -51.74 -57.33 -15.58
N VAL A 595 -52.91 -56.89 -15.04
CA VAL A 595 -54.31 -57.33 -15.41
C VAL A 595 -54.80 -58.67 -14.77
N PRO A 596 -56.10 -58.96 -14.49
CA PRO A 596 -57.31 -58.16 -14.15
C PRO A 596 -58.18 -58.83 -13.00
N PRO A 597 -59.56 -58.79 -12.93
CA PRO A 597 -60.26 -58.03 -11.89
C PRO A 597 -61.34 -58.84 -11.11
N ILE A 598 -62.21 -58.08 -10.42
CA ILE A 598 -63.60 -58.36 -9.95
C ILE A 598 -63.75 -58.49 -8.43
N GLY A 599 -64.58 -57.60 -7.87
CA GLY A 599 -65.28 -57.81 -6.60
C GLY A 599 -65.62 -56.55 -5.79
N THR A 600 -66.75 -55.91 -6.10
CA THR A 600 -67.58 -55.06 -5.21
C THR A 600 -67.91 -55.80 -3.88
N PRO A 601 -68.41 -55.19 -2.77
CA PRO A 601 -69.17 -53.92 -2.71
C PRO A 601 -69.03 -53.02 -1.43
N ALA A 602 -69.68 -51.84 -1.53
CA ALA A 602 -70.58 -51.16 -0.55
C ALA A 602 -70.22 -51.09 0.96
N ALA A 603 -70.55 -50.07 1.74
CA ALA A 603 -71.24 -48.78 1.60
C ALA A 603 -71.07 -48.04 2.94
N GLU A 604 -71.23 -46.72 2.98
CA GLU A 604 -72.20 -45.99 3.84
C GLU A 604 -71.82 -44.50 4.01
N SER A 605 -72.71 -43.68 3.45
CA SER A 605 -73.23 -42.38 3.84
C SER A 605 -72.59 -41.57 4.99
N GLU A 606 -72.15 -40.37 4.61
CA GLU A 606 -72.51 -39.02 5.14
C GLU A 606 -72.70 -38.76 6.64
N THR A 607 -71.98 -37.73 7.15
CA THR A 607 -72.42 -36.50 7.88
C THR A 607 -71.35 -36.09 8.95
N PRO A 608 -71.13 -34.80 9.33
CA PRO A 608 -70.91 -33.54 8.62
C PRO A 608 -69.53 -32.89 8.94
N ALA A 609 -69.20 -31.77 8.29
CA ALA A 609 -67.97 -31.00 8.50
C ALA A 609 -67.94 -30.21 9.84
N PRO A 610 -66.80 -30.14 10.56
CA PRO A 610 -66.57 -29.19 11.65
C PRO A 610 -65.99 -27.86 11.13
N GLU A 611 -66.36 -26.76 11.80
CA GLU A 611 -65.94 -25.39 11.55
C GLU A 611 -64.42 -25.16 11.58
N PRO A 612 -63.89 -24.17 10.84
CA PRO A 612 -62.46 -23.89 10.79
C PRO A 612 -61.99 -23.21 12.09
N VAL A 613 -61.01 -23.84 12.73
CA VAL A 613 -60.24 -23.26 13.83
C VAL A 613 -59.50 -22.01 13.32
N ALA A 614 -59.81 -20.86 13.92
CA ALA A 614 -59.14 -19.60 13.64
C ALA A 614 -57.63 -19.70 13.94
N VAL A 615 -56.83 -19.35 12.95
CA VAL A 615 -55.37 -19.16 13.09
C VAL A 615 -55.12 -18.01 14.06
N PRO A 616 -54.21 -18.13 15.05
CA PRO A 616 -53.89 -17.02 15.94
C PRO A 616 -53.24 -15.89 15.14
N VAL A 617 -53.81 -14.69 15.22
CA VAL A 617 -53.21 -13.46 14.71
C VAL A 617 -51.90 -13.19 15.48
N PRO A 618 -50.77 -12.86 14.82
CA PRO A 618 -49.54 -12.50 15.53
C PRO A 618 -49.76 -11.24 16.37
N ALA A 619 -49.34 -11.26 17.63
CA ALA A 619 -49.37 -10.08 18.48
C ALA A 619 -48.52 -8.96 17.84
N PRO A 620 -48.91 -7.66 17.98
CA PRO A 620 -48.12 -6.56 17.42
C PRO A 620 -46.72 -6.53 18.04
N ALA A 621 -45.70 -6.49 17.20
CA ALA A 621 -44.31 -6.37 17.61
C ALA A 621 -44.12 -5.07 18.42
N ILE A 622 -43.78 -5.20 19.71
CA ILE A 622 -43.46 -4.07 20.57
C ILE A 622 -42.07 -3.59 20.19
N ALA A 623 -41.94 -2.35 19.72
CA ALA A 623 -40.65 -1.74 19.41
C ALA A 623 -39.73 -1.74 20.64
N ARG A 624 -38.52 -2.28 20.51
CA ARG A 624 -37.52 -2.34 21.59
C ARG A 624 -36.11 -2.05 21.05
N LEU A 625 -35.22 -1.61 21.93
CA LEU A 625 -33.80 -1.47 21.63
C LEU A 625 -33.13 -2.84 21.58
N GLN A 626 -32.15 -3.00 20.68
CA GLN A 626 -31.30 -4.19 20.64
C GLN A 626 -30.51 -4.33 21.94
N PRO A 627 -30.37 -5.54 22.50
CA PRO A 627 -29.47 -5.78 23.62
C PRO A 627 -28.00 -5.58 23.18
N VAL A 628 -27.15 -5.14 24.11
CA VAL A 628 -25.70 -5.11 23.88
C VAL A 628 -25.17 -6.54 23.95
N PRO A 629 -24.61 -7.11 22.87
CA PRO A 629 -24.12 -8.47 22.84
C PRO A 629 -22.84 -8.63 23.67
N SER A 630 -22.62 -9.85 24.17
CA SER A 630 -21.33 -10.23 24.73
C SER A 630 -20.26 -10.33 23.63
N PRO A 631 -18.96 -10.34 23.99
CA PRO A 631 -17.88 -10.57 23.02
C PRO A 631 -18.02 -11.87 22.21
N GLU A 632 -18.74 -12.87 22.72
CA GLU A 632 -18.99 -14.15 22.05
C GLU A 632 -20.19 -14.10 21.09
N ALA A 633 -21.11 -13.16 21.29
CA ALA A 633 -22.31 -12.99 20.47
C ALA A 633 -22.21 -11.86 19.43
N THR A 634 -21.10 -11.11 19.41
CA THR A 634 -20.90 -10.00 18.47
C THR A 634 -20.12 -10.41 17.21
N GLY A 635 -20.55 -9.86 16.07
CA GLY A 635 -19.84 -9.95 14.79
C GLY A 635 -18.57 -9.08 14.71
N LEU A 636 -18.27 -8.28 15.75
CA LEU A 636 -17.02 -7.52 15.83
C LEU A 636 -15.79 -8.44 15.83
N LEU A 637 -14.71 -7.98 15.21
CA LEU A 637 -13.47 -8.75 15.11
C LEU A 637 -12.73 -8.80 16.46
N PRO A 638 -12.35 -9.98 16.95
CA PRO A 638 -11.54 -10.13 18.15
C PRO A 638 -10.08 -9.70 17.90
N LYS A 639 -9.38 -9.28 18.96
CA LYS A 639 -7.97 -8.87 18.90
C LYS A 639 -6.99 -10.00 18.53
N ARG A 640 -7.39 -11.26 18.71
CA ARG A 640 -6.54 -12.45 18.51
C ARG A 640 -6.60 -13.04 17.08
N GLY A 641 -7.29 -12.37 16.14
CA GLY A 641 -7.53 -12.90 14.78
C GLY A 641 -8.75 -13.84 14.71
N ILE A 642 -9.08 -14.31 13.50
CA ILE A 642 -10.33 -15.04 13.21
C ILE A 642 -10.13 -16.36 12.42
N GLU A 643 -9.01 -17.05 12.62
CA GLU A 643 -8.71 -18.24 11.80
C GLU A 643 -9.65 -19.41 12.09
N ASP A 644 -10.11 -19.55 13.33
CA ASP A 644 -11.09 -20.57 13.70
C ASP A 644 -12.45 -20.33 13.01
N GLU A 645 -12.88 -19.07 12.91
CA GLU A 645 -14.08 -18.67 12.20
C GLU A 645 -13.97 -18.90 10.69
N ARG A 646 -12.81 -18.63 10.08
CA ARG A 646 -12.55 -18.93 8.67
C ARG A 646 -12.56 -20.43 8.41
N ALA A 647 -11.95 -21.21 9.28
CA ALA A 647 -11.98 -22.67 9.18
C ALA A 647 -13.40 -23.20 9.39
N TRP A 648 -14.20 -22.58 10.27
CA TRP A 648 -15.61 -22.88 10.45
C TRP A 648 -16.41 -22.60 9.18
N LEU A 649 -16.18 -21.47 8.50
CA LEU A 649 -16.85 -21.11 7.25
C LEU A 649 -16.59 -22.14 6.16
N ARG A 650 -15.31 -22.48 5.92
CA ARG A 650 -14.90 -23.46 4.90
C ARG A 650 -15.50 -24.84 5.14
N ARG A 651 -15.63 -25.26 6.41
CA ARG A 651 -16.19 -26.58 6.77
C ARG A 651 -17.71 -26.61 6.69
N ASN A 652 -18.39 -25.64 7.27
CA ASN A 652 -19.86 -25.68 7.41
C ASN A 652 -20.59 -25.20 6.14
N LEU A 653 -19.94 -24.41 5.29
CA LEU A 653 -20.49 -23.88 4.04
C LEU A 653 -19.70 -24.36 2.81
N ALA A 654 -19.08 -25.54 2.87
CA ALA A 654 -18.14 -26.03 1.86
C ALA A 654 -18.68 -26.02 0.42
N GLY A 655 -19.95 -26.42 0.23
CA GLY A 655 -20.58 -26.46 -1.10
C GLY A 655 -20.72 -25.06 -1.73
N GLU A 656 -21.35 -24.13 -1.00
CA GLU A 656 -21.52 -22.74 -1.43
C GLU A 656 -20.17 -22.02 -1.55
N PHE A 657 -19.25 -22.30 -0.64
CA PHE A 657 -17.88 -21.80 -0.66
C PHE A 657 -17.16 -22.19 -1.95
N GLY A 658 -17.23 -23.47 -2.34
CA GLY A 658 -16.59 -23.97 -3.57
C GLY A 658 -17.11 -23.28 -4.83
N VAL A 659 -18.42 -23.04 -4.91
CA VAL A 659 -19.05 -22.35 -6.05
C VAL A 659 -18.56 -20.91 -6.16
N MET A 660 -18.55 -20.16 -5.06
CA MET A 660 -18.18 -18.74 -5.07
C MET A 660 -16.67 -18.50 -5.15
N SER A 661 -15.85 -19.44 -4.67
CA SER A 661 -14.39 -19.29 -4.60
C SER A 661 -13.74 -18.99 -5.96
N ASN A 662 -14.20 -19.63 -7.04
CA ASN A 662 -13.64 -19.42 -8.38
C ASN A 662 -13.97 -18.02 -8.93
N SER A 663 -15.21 -17.56 -8.69
CA SER A 663 -15.65 -16.21 -9.07
C SER A 663 -14.87 -15.15 -8.29
N VAL A 664 -14.75 -15.33 -6.97
CA VAL A 664 -13.98 -14.44 -6.09
C VAL A 664 -12.51 -14.43 -6.46
N ALA A 665 -11.90 -15.58 -6.73
CA ALA A 665 -10.49 -15.65 -7.13
C ALA A 665 -10.23 -14.86 -8.43
N ARG A 666 -11.17 -14.89 -9.38
CA ARG A 666 -11.13 -14.08 -10.59
C ARG A 666 -11.30 -12.58 -10.30
N ILE A 667 -12.28 -12.19 -9.48
CA ILE A 667 -12.47 -10.79 -9.09
C ILE A 667 -11.21 -10.26 -8.37
N LEU A 668 -10.64 -11.05 -7.45
CA LEU A 668 -9.43 -10.66 -6.73
C LEU A 668 -8.20 -10.59 -7.63
N SER A 669 -8.11 -11.40 -8.70
CA SER A 669 -7.00 -11.30 -9.65
C SER A 669 -7.12 -10.08 -10.57
N GLU A 670 -8.35 -9.71 -10.94
CA GLU A 670 -8.65 -8.47 -11.69
C GLU A 670 -8.49 -7.21 -10.81
N HIS A 671 -8.56 -7.36 -9.48
CA HIS A 671 -8.44 -6.27 -8.50
C HIS A 671 -7.41 -6.56 -7.39
N PRO A 672 -6.09 -6.52 -7.69
CA PRO A 672 -5.02 -6.88 -6.75
C PRO A 672 -5.02 -6.08 -5.44
N GLY A 673 -5.54 -4.86 -5.44
CA GLY A 673 -5.59 -3.98 -4.26
C GLY A 673 -6.40 -4.51 -3.07
N LEU A 674 -7.24 -5.52 -3.30
CA LEU A 674 -8.07 -6.16 -2.27
C LEU A 674 -7.38 -7.35 -1.61
N GLN A 675 -6.34 -7.88 -2.24
CA GLN A 675 -5.62 -9.03 -1.73
C GLN A 675 -4.90 -8.70 -0.43
N GLY A 676 -4.55 -7.42 -0.20
CA GLY A 676 -4.02 -6.91 1.05
C GLY A 676 -2.69 -7.56 1.46
N ALA A 677 -1.61 -6.78 1.51
CA ALA A 677 -0.25 -7.27 1.77
C ALA A 677 0.01 -7.85 3.19
N LEU A 678 -1.04 -8.10 3.98
CA LEU A 678 -0.98 -8.38 5.42
C LEU A 678 -1.82 -9.59 5.85
N SER A 679 -2.38 -10.33 4.90
CA SER A 679 -3.05 -11.60 5.19
C SER A 679 -2.02 -12.72 5.14
N ASN A 680 -2.09 -13.67 6.08
CA ASN A 680 -1.11 -14.76 6.18
C ASN A 680 -1.30 -15.85 5.09
N GLY A 681 -2.13 -15.59 4.07
CA GLY A 681 -2.25 -16.40 2.86
C GLY A 681 -3.37 -15.91 1.94
N SER A 682 -3.24 -16.16 0.63
CA SER A 682 -4.27 -15.89 -0.39
C SER A 682 -5.61 -16.57 -0.07
N SER A 683 -5.56 -17.73 0.59
CA SER A 683 -6.73 -18.49 1.04
C SER A 683 -7.60 -17.72 2.04
N GLU A 684 -7.01 -16.92 2.93
CA GLU A 684 -7.76 -16.09 3.90
C GLU A 684 -8.56 -15.01 3.19
N VAL A 685 -7.94 -14.34 2.20
CA VAL A 685 -8.58 -13.28 1.42
C VAL A 685 -9.77 -13.82 0.63
N ILE A 686 -9.58 -14.96 -0.03
CA ILE A 686 -10.67 -15.65 -0.74
C ILE A 686 -11.77 -16.01 0.24
N THR A 687 -11.42 -16.53 1.43
CA THR A 687 -12.39 -16.91 2.46
C THR A 687 -13.23 -15.72 2.92
N ASP A 688 -12.57 -14.60 3.24
CA ASP A 688 -13.22 -13.37 3.70
C ASP A 688 -14.11 -12.76 2.59
N ALA A 689 -13.67 -12.77 1.33
CA ALA A 689 -14.44 -12.25 0.19
C ALA A 689 -15.62 -13.15 -0.21
N VAL A 690 -15.46 -14.47 -0.13
CA VAL A 690 -16.56 -15.43 -0.28
C VAL A 690 -17.61 -15.21 0.81
N ALA A 691 -17.20 -14.96 2.06
CA ALA A 691 -18.12 -14.64 3.14
C ALA A 691 -19.00 -13.43 2.80
N VAL A 692 -18.41 -12.37 2.25
CA VAL A 692 -19.14 -11.18 1.79
C VAL A 692 -20.12 -11.52 0.67
N GLN A 693 -19.70 -12.24 -0.37
CA GLN A 693 -20.61 -12.63 -1.46
C GLN A 693 -21.80 -13.46 -0.94
N LEU A 694 -21.54 -14.44 -0.07
CA LEU A 694 -22.58 -15.24 0.57
C LEU A 694 -23.54 -14.37 1.39
N TYR A 695 -23.02 -13.39 2.11
CA TYR A 695 -23.82 -12.47 2.90
C TYR A 695 -24.70 -11.54 2.04
N LEU A 696 -24.23 -11.14 0.86
CA LEU A 696 -24.98 -10.28 -0.06
C LEU A 696 -26.17 -11.00 -0.72
N THR A 697 -26.21 -12.33 -0.66
CA THR A 697 -27.41 -13.12 -1.04
C THR A 697 -28.55 -12.98 -0.03
N THR A 698 -29.69 -13.63 -0.29
CA THR A 698 -30.84 -13.69 0.64
C THR A 698 -30.48 -14.20 2.03
N ARG A 699 -29.39 -14.99 2.16
CA ARG A 699 -28.90 -15.53 3.44
C ARG A 699 -28.56 -14.46 4.46
N GLY A 700 -28.07 -13.30 4.02
CA GLY A 700 -27.61 -12.26 4.94
C GLY A 700 -28.71 -11.70 5.83
N LYS A 701 -29.99 -11.74 5.41
CA LYS A 701 -31.11 -11.26 6.23
C LYS A 701 -31.21 -12.01 7.55
N ALA A 702 -31.16 -13.35 7.50
CA ALA A 702 -31.22 -14.18 8.70
C ALA A 702 -30.01 -13.96 9.63
N VAL A 703 -28.86 -13.57 9.06
CA VAL A 703 -27.66 -13.21 9.84
C VAL A 703 -27.87 -11.89 10.56
N ASP A 704 -28.42 -10.88 9.87
CA ASP A 704 -28.76 -9.58 10.45
C ASP A 704 -29.77 -9.76 11.60
N ASP A 705 -30.86 -10.49 11.36
CA ASP A 705 -31.90 -10.74 12.36
C ASP A 705 -31.36 -11.49 13.58
N ALA A 706 -30.50 -12.50 13.38
CA ALA A 706 -29.89 -13.23 14.47
C ALA A 706 -28.92 -12.38 15.29
N LEU A 707 -28.08 -11.56 14.64
CA LEU A 707 -27.14 -10.66 15.33
C LEU A 707 -27.85 -9.66 16.24
N ARG A 708 -29.01 -9.14 15.82
CA ARG A 708 -29.82 -8.19 16.61
C ARG A 708 -30.39 -8.78 17.89
N THR A 709 -30.45 -10.11 18.01
CA THR A 709 -30.87 -10.77 19.26
C THR A 709 -29.79 -10.74 20.35
N GLY A 710 -28.53 -10.53 19.97
CA GLY A 710 -27.38 -10.64 20.88
C GLY A 710 -27.11 -12.05 21.42
N ALA A 711 -27.68 -13.09 20.79
CA ALA A 711 -27.46 -14.49 21.16
C ALA A 711 -26.20 -15.07 20.49
N VAL A 712 -25.54 -16.01 21.17
CA VAL A 712 -24.44 -16.78 20.56
C VAL A 712 -25.00 -17.78 19.56
N GLY A 713 -24.42 -17.88 18.37
CA GLY A 713 -24.86 -18.85 17.36
C GLY A 713 -23.97 -18.90 16.11
N PRO A 714 -24.32 -19.75 15.12
CA PRO A 714 -23.53 -19.95 13.90
C PRO A 714 -23.45 -18.71 13.00
N HIS A 715 -24.33 -17.73 13.21
CA HIS A 715 -24.29 -16.44 12.52
C HIS A 715 -23.09 -15.58 12.93
N VAL A 716 -22.53 -15.77 14.14
CA VAL A 716 -21.38 -14.99 14.66
C VAL A 716 -20.08 -15.28 13.90
N PRO A 717 -19.60 -16.53 13.78
CA PRO A 717 -18.37 -16.82 13.03
C PRO A 717 -18.50 -16.43 11.55
N PHE A 718 -19.70 -16.60 10.98
CA PHE A 718 -20.01 -16.12 9.63
C PHE A 718 -19.87 -14.59 9.53
N ALA A 719 -20.54 -13.84 10.42
CA ALA A 719 -20.51 -12.38 10.45
C ALA A 719 -19.09 -11.83 10.64
N ARG A 720 -18.24 -12.46 11.46
CA ARG A 720 -16.83 -12.07 11.61
C ARG A 720 -16.04 -12.20 10.31
N CYS A 721 -16.24 -13.28 9.55
CA CYS A 721 -15.63 -13.42 8.23
C CYS A 721 -16.12 -12.33 7.26
N VAL A 722 -17.42 -11.98 7.31
CA VAL A 722 -18.00 -10.88 6.51
C VAL A 722 -17.36 -9.55 6.90
N VAL A 723 -17.26 -9.23 8.19
CA VAL A 723 -16.62 -7.98 8.68
C VAL A 723 -15.15 -7.92 8.25
N ALA A 724 -14.42 -9.04 8.33
CA ALA A 724 -13.05 -9.10 7.84
C ALA A 724 -12.96 -8.83 6.33
N GLY A 725 -13.87 -9.39 5.53
CA GLY A 725 -13.95 -9.10 4.09
C GLY A 725 -14.30 -7.65 3.78
N LEU A 726 -15.33 -7.11 4.43
CA LEU A 726 -15.75 -5.71 4.26
C LEU A 726 -14.67 -4.72 4.66
N SER A 727 -13.82 -5.04 5.65
CA SER A 727 -12.71 -4.18 6.08
C SER A 727 -11.71 -3.86 4.96
N ARG A 728 -11.63 -4.74 3.95
CA ARG A 728 -10.76 -4.64 2.77
C ARG A 728 -11.39 -3.83 1.63
N LEU A 729 -12.71 -3.62 1.66
CA LEU A 729 -13.41 -2.88 0.64
C LEU A 729 -13.26 -1.35 0.83
N PRO A 730 -13.35 -0.57 -0.26
CA PRO A 730 -13.32 0.89 -0.18
C PRO A 730 -14.41 1.44 0.76
N SER A 731 -14.02 2.36 1.63
CA SER A 731 -14.97 3.09 2.48
C SER A 731 -15.73 4.14 1.67
N HIS A 732 -17.02 4.28 1.91
CA HIS A 732 -17.85 5.41 1.53
C HIS A 732 -17.83 6.46 2.65
N ARG A 733 -17.60 7.72 2.28
CA ARG A 733 -17.61 8.87 3.19
C ARG A 733 -18.54 9.92 2.63
N GLY A 734 -19.57 10.29 3.38
CA GLY A 734 -20.61 11.20 2.94
C GLY A 734 -22.02 10.63 3.14
N PRO A 735 -23.03 11.25 2.51
CA PRO A 735 -24.44 10.88 2.67
C PRO A 735 -24.73 9.50 2.05
N ALA A 736 -25.40 8.66 2.82
CA ALA A 736 -26.07 7.45 2.35
C ALA A 736 -27.55 7.52 2.74
N VAL A 737 -28.41 6.80 2.01
CA VAL A 737 -29.86 6.88 2.18
C VAL A 737 -30.52 5.50 2.08
N PHE A 738 -31.57 5.30 2.85
CA PHE A 738 -32.53 4.22 2.67
C PHE A 738 -33.91 4.69 3.13
N THR A 739 -34.94 3.93 2.79
CA THR A 739 -36.33 4.27 3.18
C THR A 739 -36.85 3.28 4.19
N ALA A 740 -37.60 3.75 5.18
CA ALA A 740 -38.19 2.93 6.23
C ALA A 740 -39.65 3.33 6.47
N SER A 741 -40.37 2.47 7.21
CA SER A 741 -41.68 2.80 7.77
C SER A 741 -41.69 2.52 9.26
N LEU A 742 -41.97 3.57 10.03
CA LEU A 742 -41.89 3.55 11.49
C LEU A 742 -43.28 3.37 12.10
N THR A 743 -43.39 2.41 13.01
CA THR A 743 -44.53 2.30 13.91
C THR A 743 -44.50 3.44 14.95
N PRO A 744 -45.64 3.80 15.58
CA PRO A 744 -45.67 4.83 16.62
C PRO A 744 -44.68 4.59 17.77
N GLY A 745 -44.50 3.33 18.20
CA GLY A 745 -43.53 2.99 19.25
C GLY A 745 -42.07 3.19 18.83
N GLN A 746 -41.74 3.02 17.55
CA GLN A 746 -40.38 3.29 17.03
C GLN A 746 -40.09 4.79 16.97
N TRP A 747 -41.09 5.61 16.59
CA TRP A 747 -41.00 7.07 16.68
C TRP A 747 -40.71 7.53 18.10
N ASP A 748 -41.43 6.98 19.09
CA ASP A 748 -41.21 7.32 20.50
C ASP A 748 -39.80 6.96 20.97
N LEU A 749 -39.26 5.81 20.57
CA LEU A 749 -37.88 5.43 20.89
C LEU A 749 -36.86 6.40 20.28
N TYR A 750 -37.00 6.75 19.00
CA TYR A 750 -36.10 7.69 18.32
C TYR A 750 -36.22 9.12 18.85
N ARG A 751 -37.39 9.51 19.39
CA ARG A 751 -37.56 10.81 20.04
C ARG A 751 -36.89 10.86 21.42
N ASN A 752 -36.95 9.76 22.17
CA ASN A 752 -36.45 9.66 23.54
C ASN A 752 -34.95 9.29 23.62
N HIS A 753 -34.38 8.71 22.58
CA HIS A 753 -32.97 8.33 22.50
C HIS A 753 -32.27 9.03 21.34
N LYS A 754 -31.09 9.60 21.61
CA LYS A 754 -30.28 10.26 20.58
C LYS A 754 -29.18 9.38 19.98
N LEU A 755 -28.89 8.23 20.58
CA LEU A 755 -27.81 7.33 20.19
C LEU A 755 -28.36 5.92 20.02
N PHE A 756 -28.02 5.30 18.89
CA PHE A 756 -28.37 3.92 18.56
C PHE A 756 -27.14 3.19 18.08
N THR A 757 -26.93 1.96 18.54
CA THR A 757 -25.88 1.08 18.03
C THR A 757 -26.54 -0.07 17.30
N GLU A 758 -26.20 -0.25 16.03
CA GLU A 758 -26.70 -1.36 15.22
C GLU A 758 -25.77 -2.56 15.37
N TRP A 759 -26.31 -3.70 15.79
CA TRP A 759 -25.55 -4.94 15.96
C TRP A 759 -25.68 -5.92 14.80
N GLY A 760 -26.65 -5.72 13.89
CA GLY A 760 -26.63 -6.31 12.56
C GLY A 760 -25.76 -5.50 11.59
N PHE A 761 -25.79 -5.84 10.30
CA PHE A 761 -25.26 -4.95 9.28
C PHE A 761 -26.37 -4.01 8.81
N LEU A 762 -26.06 -2.72 8.70
CA LEU A 762 -27.01 -1.72 8.18
C LEU A 762 -26.77 -1.52 6.68
N HIS A 763 -27.84 -1.61 5.89
CA HIS A 763 -27.81 -1.40 4.45
C HIS A 763 -28.25 0.02 4.12
N ALA A 764 -27.49 0.72 3.29
CA ALA A 764 -27.88 2.00 2.72
C ALA A 764 -27.40 2.12 1.26
N LEU A 765 -27.87 3.13 0.56
CA LEU A 765 -27.52 3.44 -0.82
C LEU A 765 -26.77 4.77 -0.91
N THR A 766 -25.88 4.91 -1.89
CA THR A 766 -25.23 6.21 -2.16
C THR A 766 -26.07 7.18 -2.98
N ALA A 767 -27.22 6.72 -3.49
CA ALA A 767 -28.20 7.49 -4.26
C ALA A 767 -29.62 6.95 -3.99
N PRO A 768 -30.68 7.78 -4.12
CA PRO A 768 -32.05 7.37 -3.86
C PRO A 768 -32.56 6.33 -4.87
N ALA A 769 -33.43 5.43 -4.40
CA ALA A 769 -34.08 4.41 -5.23
C ALA A 769 -35.34 4.94 -5.93
N VAL A 770 -35.62 4.44 -7.14
CA VAL A 770 -36.74 4.85 -8.00
C VAL A 770 -38.09 4.46 -7.40
N GLU A 771 -38.18 3.25 -6.85
CA GLU A 771 -39.36 2.72 -6.17
C GLU A 771 -39.00 2.43 -4.73
N SER A 772 -39.51 3.23 -3.79
CA SER A 772 -39.22 3.10 -2.37
C SER A 772 -40.52 2.86 -1.59
N ALA A 773 -40.65 1.69 -0.95
CA ALA A 773 -41.87 1.29 -0.24
C ALA A 773 -42.08 2.00 1.11
N GLY A 774 -41.04 2.60 1.69
CA GLY A 774 -41.14 3.32 2.97
C GLY A 774 -41.70 4.73 2.83
N ASP A 775 -42.29 5.28 3.88
CA ASP A 775 -42.82 6.65 3.99
C ASP A 775 -41.84 7.65 4.65
N VAL A 776 -40.69 7.16 5.11
CA VAL A 776 -39.63 7.95 5.75
C VAL A 776 -38.30 7.76 5.02
N ASP A 777 -37.62 8.86 4.69
CA ASP A 777 -36.25 8.84 4.19
C ASP A 777 -35.26 8.93 5.36
N VAL A 778 -34.44 7.91 5.53
CA VAL A 778 -33.38 7.87 6.54
C VAL A 778 -32.06 8.17 5.85
N LEU A 779 -31.48 9.33 6.15
CA LEU A 779 -30.19 9.73 5.63
C LEU A 779 -29.12 9.59 6.71
N VAL A 780 -28.00 8.99 6.36
CA VAL A 780 -26.88 8.74 7.25
C VAL A 780 -25.64 9.43 6.69
N TRP A 781 -25.04 10.33 7.46
CA TRP A 781 -23.69 10.79 7.18
C TRP A 781 -22.68 9.72 7.60
N SER A 782 -22.14 9.00 6.62
CA SER A 782 -21.21 7.90 6.84
C SER A 782 -19.75 8.33 6.84
N MET A 783 -18.96 7.62 7.66
CA MET A 783 -17.52 7.66 7.72
C MET A 783 -16.87 6.34 7.29
N THR A 784 -17.47 5.19 7.62
CA THR A 784 -16.81 3.89 7.49
C THR A 784 -17.58 2.87 6.67
N ALA A 785 -18.78 3.19 6.18
CA ALA A 785 -19.59 2.26 5.42
C ALA A 785 -18.81 1.70 4.22
N ARG A 786 -18.99 0.44 3.87
CA ARG A 786 -18.18 -0.27 2.90
C ARG A 786 -18.94 -0.44 1.59
N ARG A 787 -18.33 -0.01 0.48
CA ARG A 787 -18.91 -0.15 -0.86
C ARG A 787 -18.83 -1.61 -1.27
N THR A 788 -19.98 -2.23 -1.53
CA THR A 788 -20.04 -3.67 -1.85
C THR A 788 -19.96 -3.95 -3.34
N ARG A 789 -20.11 -2.92 -4.20
CA ARG A 789 -20.18 -2.98 -5.68
C ARG A 789 -19.33 -4.07 -6.34
N LEU A 790 -18.11 -4.28 -5.86
CA LEU A 790 -17.18 -5.23 -6.45
C LEU A 790 -17.52 -6.69 -6.18
N LEU A 791 -18.08 -6.98 -5.02
CA LEU A 791 -18.47 -8.32 -4.58
C LEU A 791 -19.97 -8.55 -4.74
N GLU A 792 -20.70 -7.61 -5.32
CA GLU A 792 -22.09 -7.83 -5.75
C GLU A 792 -22.13 -8.87 -6.88
N GLY A 793 -23.15 -9.72 -6.87
CA GLY A 793 -23.44 -10.64 -7.97
C GLY A 793 -24.00 -9.92 -9.20
N ALA A 794 -24.32 -10.67 -10.25
CA ALA A 794 -24.93 -10.12 -11.47
C ALA A 794 -26.24 -9.35 -11.19
N ASP A 795 -27.04 -9.84 -10.24
CA ASP A 795 -28.30 -9.23 -9.80
C ASP A 795 -28.12 -8.39 -8.50
N GLY A 796 -26.88 -8.03 -8.14
CA GLY A 796 -26.58 -7.32 -6.91
C GLY A 796 -26.77 -5.81 -6.98
N VAL A 797 -26.77 -5.15 -5.81
CA VAL A 797 -27.07 -3.71 -5.70
C VAL A 797 -25.78 -2.90 -5.74
N LEU A 798 -25.44 -2.37 -6.91
CA LEU A 798 -24.14 -1.71 -7.15
C LEU A 798 -23.89 -0.45 -6.30
N GLU A 799 -24.95 0.24 -5.89
CA GLU A 799 -24.86 1.46 -5.06
C GLU A 799 -25.00 1.19 -3.56
N ARG A 800 -24.99 -0.08 -3.14
CA ARG A 800 -25.06 -0.49 -1.74
C ARG A 800 -23.78 -0.14 -0.99
N VAL A 801 -23.99 0.37 0.22
CA VAL A 801 -22.97 0.49 1.26
C VAL A 801 -23.45 -0.21 2.53
N LEU A 802 -22.51 -0.85 3.23
CA LEU A 802 -22.78 -1.57 4.47
C LEU A 802 -22.07 -0.93 5.65
N PHE A 803 -22.81 -0.69 6.72
CA PHE A 803 -22.21 -0.45 8.04
C PHE A 803 -22.11 -1.78 8.77
N VAL A 804 -21.00 -1.99 9.48
CA VAL A 804 -20.72 -3.24 10.17
C VAL A 804 -21.41 -3.30 11.54
N PRO A 805 -21.61 -4.50 12.11
CA PRO A 805 -22.05 -4.67 13.50
C PRO A 805 -21.26 -3.80 14.48
N GLY A 806 -21.97 -3.19 15.43
CA GLY A 806 -21.42 -2.29 16.43
C GLY A 806 -21.29 -0.83 15.97
N THR A 807 -21.79 -0.47 14.79
CA THR A 807 -21.77 0.93 14.33
C THR A 807 -22.78 1.76 15.10
N SER A 808 -22.34 2.89 15.63
CA SER A 808 -23.19 3.80 16.41
C SER A 808 -23.61 5.03 15.60
N PHE A 809 -24.86 5.44 15.76
CA PHE A 809 -25.49 6.54 15.04
C PHE A 809 -26.12 7.54 16.00
N LYS A 810 -25.86 8.82 15.78
CA LYS A 810 -26.52 9.91 16.48
C LYS A 810 -27.66 10.47 15.64
N VAL A 811 -28.84 10.62 16.24
CA VAL A 811 -29.96 11.34 15.65
C VAL A 811 -29.68 12.85 15.69
N LEU A 812 -29.67 13.48 14.53
CA LEU A 812 -29.45 14.92 14.38
C LEU A 812 -30.76 15.69 14.24
N GLU A 813 -31.64 15.21 13.37
CA GLU A 813 -32.91 15.85 13.03
C GLU A 813 -33.93 14.78 12.63
N MET A 814 -35.21 15.04 12.92
CA MET A 814 -36.32 14.16 12.59
C MET A 814 -37.54 14.98 12.15
N THR A 815 -38.28 14.46 11.19
CA THR A 815 -39.55 15.02 10.70
C THR A 815 -40.49 13.85 10.42
N GLU A 816 -41.68 13.87 11.00
CA GLU A 816 -42.67 12.82 10.76
C GLU A 816 -43.34 13.00 9.38
N PRO A 817 -43.85 11.92 8.76
CA PRO A 817 -44.64 12.00 7.55
C PRO A 817 -45.84 12.92 7.73
N GLN A 818 -46.10 13.75 6.73
CA GLN A 818 -47.20 14.71 6.75
C GLN A 818 -48.49 14.07 6.25
N THR A 819 -49.64 14.50 6.78
CA THR A 819 -50.96 13.98 6.40
C THR A 819 -51.37 14.33 4.97
N ASP A 820 -50.69 15.28 4.32
CA ASP A 820 -50.86 15.68 2.92
C ASP A 820 -50.02 14.85 1.93
N GLY A 821 -49.31 13.83 2.41
CA GLY A 821 -48.50 12.93 1.58
C GLY A 821 -47.01 13.26 1.55
N GLY A 822 -46.55 14.27 2.31
CA GLY A 822 -45.12 14.55 2.48
C GLY A 822 -44.38 13.42 3.21
N ARG A 823 -43.26 12.94 2.64
CA ARG A 823 -42.42 11.90 3.26
C ARG A 823 -41.75 12.42 4.55
N GLY A 824 -41.70 11.57 5.58
CA GLY A 824 -40.92 11.85 6.78
C GLY A 824 -39.42 11.77 6.52
N ARG A 825 -38.60 12.28 7.46
CA ARG A 825 -37.13 12.27 7.36
C ARG A 825 -36.47 11.99 8.70
N ILE A 826 -35.39 11.23 8.69
CA ILE A 826 -34.50 11.03 9.85
C ILE A 826 -33.06 11.26 9.37
N LEU A 827 -32.38 12.23 9.99
CA LEU A 827 -30.99 12.56 9.69
C LEU A 827 -30.08 12.01 10.80
N LEU A 828 -29.22 11.07 10.42
CA LEU A 828 -28.30 10.37 11.31
C LEU A 828 -26.86 10.72 10.98
N ARG A 829 -25.98 10.68 11.99
CA ARG A 829 -24.54 10.74 11.81
C ARG A 829 -23.88 9.52 12.43
N GLU A 830 -23.01 8.87 11.67
CA GLU A 830 -22.14 7.82 12.19
C GLU A 830 -21.15 8.40 13.22
N LEU A 831 -21.00 7.73 14.36
CA LEU A 831 -20.07 8.09 15.44
C LEU A 831 -18.86 7.17 15.45
N THR A 832 -17.70 7.73 15.78
CA THR A 832 -16.51 6.93 16.10
C THR A 832 -16.52 6.46 17.55
N SER A 833 -15.82 5.36 17.85
CA SER A 833 -15.72 4.80 19.21
C SER A 833 -15.08 5.73 20.24
N ILE A 834 -14.40 6.80 19.81
CA ILE A 834 -13.81 7.83 20.68
C ILE A 834 -14.85 8.90 21.09
N GLU A 835 -16.01 8.94 20.43
CA GLU A 835 -17.09 9.90 20.71
C GLU A 835 -18.08 9.43 21.77
N ILE A 836 -17.96 8.18 22.22
CA ILE A 836 -18.89 7.50 23.10
C ILE A 836 -18.12 7.12 24.37
N ASP A 837 -18.56 7.62 25.52
CA ASP A 837 -17.97 7.24 26.81
C ASP A 837 -18.36 5.81 27.23
N ALA A 838 -17.76 5.32 28.32
CA ALA A 838 -18.01 3.97 28.82
C ALA A 838 -19.48 3.74 29.24
N GLU A 839 -20.21 4.82 29.50
CA GLU A 839 -21.62 4.85 29.87
C GLU A 839 -22.56 5.04 28.67
N GLY A 840 -22.02 5.07 27.44
CA GLY A 840 -22.80 5.20 26.21
C GLY A 840 -23.31 6.62 25.94
N ARG A 841 -22.74 7.65 26.57
CA ARG A 841 -23.09 9.05 26.33
C ARG A 841 -22.17 9.66 25.29
N VAL A 842 -22.74 10.54 24.48
CA VAL A 842 -22.01 11.26 23.43
C VAL A 842 -21.32 12.49 24.04
N ASP A 843 -20.03 12.66 23.77
CA ASP A 843 -19.24 13.83 24.19
C ASP A 843 -19.96 15.15 23.77
N PRO A 844 -20.41 15.99 24.74
CA PRO A 844 -21.17 17.19 24.45
C PRO A 844 -20.34 18.28 23.75
N ASN A 845 -19.00 18.18 23.75
CA ASN A 845 -18.10 19.17 23.13
C ASN A 845 -17.94 19.02 21.61
N ARG A 846 -18.78 18.21 20.92
CA ARG A 846 -18.65 17.90 19.48
C ARG A 846 -19.76 18.43 18.57
N ILE A 847 -20.43 19.50 19.00
CA ILE A 847 -21.50 20.19 18.26
C ILE A 847 -21.09 20.54 16.81
N SER A 848 -19.82 20.86 16.58
CA SER A 848 -19.34 21.31 15.27
C SER A 848 -19.31 20.22 14.18
N LEU A 849 -19.20 18.93 14.55
CA LEU A 849 -19.31 17.81 13.59
C LEU A 849 -20.76 17.45 13.29
N ASP A 850 -21.65 17.59 14.27
CA ASP A 850 -23.09 17.42 14.09
C ASP A 850 -23.62 18.46 13.11
N GLU A 851 -23.23 19.72 13.27
CA GLU A 851 -23.60 20.81 12.35
C GLU A 851 -23.06 20.57 10.92
N LEU A 852 -21.82 20.08 10.78
CA LEU A 852 -21.25 19.76 9.47
C LEU A 852 -22.05 18.66 8.78
N ALA A 853 -22.25 17.53 9.47
CA ALA A 853 -23.02 16.42 8.93
C ALA A 853 -24.44 16.86 8.58
N LEU A 854 -25.11 17.60 9.48
CA LEU A 854 -26.46 18.10 9.27
C LEU A 854 -26.56 18.98 8.02
N ASN A 855 -25.67 19.97 7.89
CA ASN A 855 -25.64 20.87 6.74
C ASN A 855 -25.35 20.11 5.43
N SER A 856 -24.47 19.11 5.47
CA SER A 856 -24.18 18.33 4.28
C SER A 856 -25.32 17.39 3.89
N LEU A 857 -26.04 16.81 4.86
CA LEU A 857 -27.24 16.02 4.61
C LEU A 857 -28.36 16.89 4.03
N ARG A 858 -28.58 18.09 4.58
CA ARG A 858 -29.58 19.05 4.05
C ARG A 858 -29.30 19.44 2.61
N ARG A 859 -28.04 19.76 2.27
CA ARG A 859 -27.64 20.04 0.88
C ARG A 859 -27.87 18.83 -0.03
N GLN A 860 -27.58 17.62 0.46
CA GLN A 860 -27.79 16.41 -0.33
C GLN A 860 -29.28 16.18 -0.63
N ILE A 861 -30.16 16.48 0.33
CA ILE A 861 -31.61 16.41 0.14
C ILE A 861 -32.07 17.34 -0.98
N GLU A 862 -31.59 18.60 -0.98
CA GLU A 862 -31.89 19.56 -2.06
C GLU A 862 -31.42 19.02 -3.42
N GLN A 863 -30.18 18.53 -3.49
CA GLN A 863 -29.60 17.99 -4.73
C GLN A 863 -30.36 16.75 -5.25
N TRP A 864 -30.78 15.86 -4.36
CA TRP A 864 -31.56 14.68 -4.75
C TRP A 864 -33.00 15.02 -5.09
N ALA A 865 -33.59 16.08 -4.53
CA ALA A 865 -34.90 16.55 -4.96
C ALA A 865 -34.88 17.09 -6.40
N GLU A 866 -33.76 17.67 -6.83
CA GLU A 866 -33.56 18.17 -8.20
C GLU A 866 -33.16 17.08 -9.21
N SER A 867 -32.71 15.92 -8.73
CA SER A 867 -32.21 14.81 -9.56
C SER A 867 -33.22 13.67 -9.64
N ALA A 868 -33.44 13.08 -10.82
CA ALA A 868 -34.24 11.87 -10.90
C ALA A 868 -33.56 10.72 -10.14
N PRO A 869 -34.30 9.92 -9.32
CA PRO A 869 -33.73 8.74 -8.68
C PRO A 869 -33.20 7.78 -9.74
N SER A 870 -32.07 7.14 -9.46
CA SER A 870 -31.33 6.36 -10.46
C SER A 870 -31.13 4.90 -10.08
N VAL A 871 -31.41 4.53 -8.83
CA VAL A 871 -31.16 3.17 -8.33
C VAL A 871 -32.42 2.33 -8.45
N HIS A 872 -32.33 1.22 -9.18
CA HIS A 872 -33.41 0.24 -9.28
C HIS A 872 -33.12 -0.89 -8.28
N LEU A 873 -34.09 -1.21 -7.42
CA LEU A 873 -34.03 -2.35 -6.50
C LEU A 873 -35.07 -3.38 -6.95
N ASP A 874 -34.67 -4.64 -7.01
CA ASP A 874 -35.65 -5.72 -7.11
C ASP A 874 -36.34 -5.95 -5.76
N SER A 875 -37.48 -6.64 -5.77
CA SER A 875 -38.29 -6.85 -4.55
C SER A 875 -37.55 -7.64 -3.46
N VAL A 876 -36.64 -8.55 -3.86
CA VAL A 876 -35.83 -9.35 -2.94
C VAL A 876 -34.74 -8.51 -2.27
N SER A 877 -34.05 -7.64 -3.02
CA SER A 877 -33.04 -6.75 -2.42
C SER A 877 -33.68 -5.62 -1.62
N ALA A 878 -34.88 -5.17 -1.98
CA ALA A 878 -35.60 -4.13 -1.25
C ALA A 878 -35.84 -4.52 0.23
N ASP A 879 -36.11 -5.80 0.52
CA ASP A 879 -36.30 -6.33 1.89
C ASP A 879 -35.01 -6.32 2.75
N ARG A 880 -33.84 -6.05 2.15
CA ARG A 880 -32.58 -5.83 2.89
C ARG A 880 -32.41 -4.40 3.38
N PHE A 881 -33.23 -3.46 2.91
CA PHE A 881 -33.21 -2.05 3.31
C PHE A 881 -34.38 -1.74 4.25
N GLY A 882 -34.29 -0.63 4.99
CA GLY A 882 -35.39 -0.16 5.85
C GLY A 882 -35.29 -0.55 7.32
N ALA A 883 -34.32 -1.37 7.70
CA ALA A 883 -34.02 -1.62 9.11
C ALA A 883 -33.53 -0.34 9.79
N LEU A 884 -34.14 0.01 10.93
CA LEU A 884 -33.75 1.18 11.70
C LEU A 884 -32.63 0.82 12.69
N PRO A 885 -31.53 1.59 12.72
CA PRO A 885 -30.42 1.32 13.61
C PRO A 885 -30.83 1.10 15.07
N GLY A 886 -30.33 0.02 15.66
CA GLY A 886 -30.43 -0.27 17.09
C GLY A 886 -31.82 -0.71 17.57
N LEU A 887 -32.76 -1.00 16.67
CA LEU A 887 -34.07 -1.56 17.00
C LEU A 887 -34.13 -3.07 16.72
N ALA A 888 -34.83 -3.80 17.59
CA ALA A 888 -35.07 -5.24 17.48
C ALA A 888 -36.51 -5.56 17.07
#